data_AF-A0A850MAG7-F1
#
_entry.id   AF-A0A850MAG7-F1
#
_cell.length_a   1.000
_cell.length_b   1.000
_cell.length_c   1.000
_cell.angle_alpha   90.00
_cell.angle_beta   90.00
_cell.angle_gamma   90.00
#
_symmetry.space_group_name_H-M   'P 1'
#
loop_
_entity.id
_entity.type
_entity.pdbx_description
1 polymer ?
#
loop_
_entity_poly.entity_id
_entity_poly.type
_entity_poly.pdbx_seq_one_letter_code
_entity_poly.pdbx_strand_id
1 'polypeptide(L)'
;MSNLPNQDPQEQIRELISRAEKEEDTNSWNAAIEFLKEAEKKVLDTKNKELKGEIYYKLGLNYYLAGECAKSKEKVLKSYQMGIENWEIAKKIFEELKIEERVKVISGFIDFFTYLYGFGVEREINLLESAKNHFKQAKILYQQQEKFLDSTKMEIMEIKTLSQLVGERVVRHDESADFEKMVAEFDGLVVNLIDRLKKTPQIPDHYLQRFLSCMGYCFHWMGTYLSTDILDVRERLLDFFNKHKQIIDIIDNSELYSKYSESVFYAYTIYGTFSLIIGAYFADDQFEMKILFQNAKKWHKKAEKFRDKVQFNTSLSTFYVLQFSVSIAFVKLGYASADIKHIGELLTNAIESLSLFHPKSMAAHTILSASLGFAIGALDETNIKLTRLRSADRILNILEWGKNEIPMLTDPNYKLYNFFRDTELCTAYAIMGELAEDKNERTKYVQQALKLFDQIMEFSKQKPISNQSFYFYYFFISSAAIILAKLLPEIAEKRKYYEIAIDLIEKAIRLPFNFHRDEIVFMLGKAYHELGILLNDSKVLKKSYLAYMNAIEFCKNKGFYSLVGSGYVNLAQLEDRLGNFLSAAENYQKAISSFDRALLMFTYTKLGTKLEKTKNYLNAWKLIEIAKSYHAQEDHGNARVNYQQASTILQKIRDYRFESTFYVAWSELEKAEELSKGSKHQEAAKAYNTSRTLFQEAIDNFNKYMKKKLPPEDIERISKLIKVAKIRDQYCTARQQIETARLESIKGNHLLSAELYNKAGFMFENLCDVYKIKKEKDELSAICHLCKAWEYMARAEMEQESSLYATASKLFEKASHIFTKSRMKKLSLGNSLYCSALESGGLFDKTSDFDEKLNYYKKIKMTLRESAKNYQLGGFVQDAQWALATSTVFDGIWQLIQVDTEMDFSKKNQYLSMAKKYLDNALQIFEEAGYEQKKGEISKYLEMIDAEKAILTSALDVIEKPAISESSIGIVAPSCPIEISSSLSIDEMAKSDMQAASEQNWFKRIHHLYLFVPGGLCIYDYSFKSQATDEKSISASLVTGGLEGISHMIQELTKKETKLRILEQEDITILLEQGKNVTCALITEENLATLRTKLKQFVGEFEENFQTELEKFDGNINIFSDVSKFVQEIFEP
;
A
#
# COMPACT_ATOMS: atom_id res chain seq x y z
N MET A 1 -34.43 -44.23 45.41
CA MET A 1 -34.62 -45.52 46.10
C MET A 1 -36.08 -45.93 46.00
N SER A 2 -36.36 -46.93 45.16
CA SER A 2 -37.61 -47.71 45.16
C SER A 2 -37.22 -49.13 44.71
N ASN A 3 -37.60 -50.11 45.52
CA ASN A 3 -37.20 -51.52 45.42
C ASN A 3 -37.62 -52.17 44.09
N LEU A 4 -36.70 -52.85 43.41
CA LEU A 4 -36.98 -53.84 42.35
C LEU A 4 -36.60 -55.24 42.86
N PRO A 5 -37.46 -56.27 42.72
CA PRO A 5 -37.24 -57.61 43.26
C PRO A 5 -36.43 -58.51 42.32
N ASN A 6 -35.53 -59.34 42.88
CA ASN A 6 -34.91 -60.56 42.31
C ASN A 6 -34.80 -60.68 40.77
N GLN A 7 -34.13 -59.73 40.12
CA GLN A 7 -33.60 -59.93 38.76
C GLN A 7 -32.22 -60.58 38.82
N ASP A 8 -31.93 -61.46 37.86
CA ASP A 8 -30.60 -62.05 37.64
C ASP A 8 -29.53 -60.93 37.69
N PRO A 9 -28.44 -61.08 38.46
CA PRO A 9 -27.34 -60.11 38.47
C PRO A 9 -26.86 -59.69 37.07
N GLN A 10 -26.93 -60.58 36.07
CA GLN A 10 -26.60 -60.24 34.68
C GLN A 10 -27.62 -59.31 34.02
N GLU A 11 -28.91 -59.48 34.32
CA GLU A 11 -29.99 -58.64 33.79
C GLU A 11 -29.93 -57.22 34.38
N GLN A 12 -29.60 -57.11 35.67
CA GLN A 12 -29.36 -55.82 36.32
C GLN A 12 -28.17 -55.07 35.71
N ILE A 13 -27.07 -55.78 35.40
CA ILE A 13 -25.91 -55.18 34.74
C ILE A 13 -26.27 -54.70 33.33
N ARG A 14 -27.05 -55.50 32.56
CA ARG A 14 -27.53 -55.09 31.24
C ARG A 14 -28.46 -53.88 31.30
N GLU A 15 -29.31 -53.78 32.32
CA GLU A 15 -30.14 -52.60 32.53
C GLU A 15 -29.31 -51.35 32.82
N LEU A 16 -28.28 -51.45 33.67
CA LEU A 16 -27.36 -50.35 33.96
C LEU A 16 -26.60 -49.90 32.69
N ILE A 17 -26.14 -50.84 31.86
CA ILE A 17 -25.50 -50.52 30.57
C ILE A 17 -26.51 -49.82 29.64
N SER A 18 -27.76 -50.30 29.55
CA SER A 18 -28.79 -49.66 28.72
C SER A 18 -29.16 -48.25 29.22
N ARG A 19 -29.16 -48.02 30.54
CA ARG A 19 -29.33 -46.67 31.10
C ARG A 19 -28.14 -45.77 30.77
N ALA A 20 -26.91 -46.29 30.84
CA ALA A 20 -25.73 -45.56 30.39
C ALA A 20 -25.83 -45.19 28.91
N GLU A 21 -26.27 -46.10 28.03
CA GLU A 21 -26.47 -45.84 26.59
C GLU A 21 -27.52 -44.75 26.34
N LYS A 22 -28.59 -44.69 27.14
CA LYS A 22 -29.57 -43.58 27.05
C LYS A 22 -28.98 -42.23 27.46
N GLU A 23 -28.11 -42.21 28.46
CA GLU A 23 -27.38 -41.00 28.84
C GLU A 23 -26.33 -40.61 27.79
N GLU A 24 -25.70 -41.59 27.11
CA GLU A 24 -24.81 -41.36 25.96
C GLU A 24 -25.57 -40.67 24.80
N ASP A 25 -26.81 -41.07 24.52
CA ASP A 25 -27.67 -40.46 23.49
C ASP A 25 -28.00 -38.98 23.77
N THR A 26 -27.93 -38.54 25.03
CA THR A 26 -28.13 -37.15 25.43
C THR A 26 -26.83 -36.41 25.74
N ASN A 27 -25.67 -37.00 25.42
CA ASN A 27 -24.33 -36.50 25.72
C ASN A 27 -24.07 -36.30 27.24
N SER A 28 -24.79 -37.01 28.12
CA SER A 28 -24.67 -36.94 29.58
C SER A 28 -23.55 -37.85 30.10
N TRP A 29 -22.31 -37.64 29.64
CA TRP A 29 -21.19 -38.57 29.86
C TRP A 29 -20.91 -38.89 31.33
N ASN A 30 -20.98 -37.90 32.23
CA ASN A 30 -20.77 -38.16 33.67
C ASN A 30 -21.88 -39.04 34.27
N ALA A 31 -23.12 -38.90 33.82
CA ALA A 31 -24.22 -39.76 34.27
C ALA A 31 -24.06 -41.20 33.73
N ALA A 32 -23.64 -41.34 32.46
CA ALA A 32 -23.29 -42.64 31.89
C ALA A 32 -22.14 -43.32 32.67
N ILE A 33 -21.10 -42.57 33.05
CA ILE A 33 -19.99 -43.07 33.88
C ILE A 33 -20.49 -43.60 35.23
N GLU A 34 -21.41 -42.89 35.90
CA GLU A 34 -21.93 -43.35 37.20
C GLU A 34 -22.70 -44.67 37.08
N PHE A 35 -23.54 -44.83 36.04
CA PHE A 35 -24.21 -46.11 35.77
C PHE A 35 -23.21 -47.22 35.43
N LEU A 36 -22.17 -46.92 34.65
CA LEU A 36 -21.12 -47.89 34.31
C LEU A 36 -20.25 -48.29 35.51
N LYS A 37 -19.98 -47.38 36.46
CA LYS A 37 -19.32 -47.72 37.73
C LYS A 37 -20.18 -48.60 38.62
N GLU A 38 -21.50 -48.39 38.61
CA GLU A 38 -22.41 -49.29 39.32
C GLU A 38 -22.43 -50.69 38.68
N ALA A 39 -22.40 -50.76 37.35
CA ALA A 39 -22.23 -52.00 36.61
C ALA A 39 -20.88 -52.67 36.90
N GLU A 40 -19.79 -51.89 36.98
CA GLU A 40 -18.44 -52.36 37.34
C GLU A 40 -18.44 -53.02 38.71
N LYS A 41 -19.05 -52.39 39.72
CA LYS A 41 -19.12 -52.99 41.08
C LYS A 41 -19.87 -54.31 41.08
N LYS A 42 -20.97 -54.42 40.33
CA LYS A 42 -21.80 -55.64 40.26
C LYS A 42 -21.16 -56.74 39.40
N VAL A 43 -20.39 -56.41 38.37
CA VAL A 43 -19.75 -57.41 37.49
C VAL A 43 -18.59 -58.13 38.19
N LEU A 44 -17.96 -57.49 39.20
CA LEU A 44 -16.91 -58.12 40.03
C LEU A 44 -17.40 -59.39 40.74
N ASP A 45 -18.70 -59.46 41.04
CA ASP A 45 -19.34 -60.62 41.68
C ASP A 45 -19.75 -61.71 40.66
N THR A 46 -19.48 -61.52 39.37
CA THR A 46 -19.84 -62.45 38.28
C THR A 46 -18.61 -63.11 37.64
N LYS A 47 -18.78 -64.32 37.07
CA LYS A 47 -17.72 -65.00 36.27
C LYS A 47 -17.69 -64.53 34.80
N ASN A 48 -18.51 -63.56 34.40
CA ASN A 48 -18.64 -63.16 33.01
C ASN A 48 -17.54 -62.17 32.60
N LYS A 49 -16.41 -62.70 32.14
CA LYS A 49 -15.24 -61.92 31.71
C LYS A 49 -15.52 -60.99 30.53
N GLU A 50 -16.35 -61.42 29.57
CA GLU A 50 -16.68 -60.61 28.39
C GLU A 50 -17.47 -59.36 28.77
N LEU A 51 -18.51 -59.52 29.61
CA LEU A 51 -19.30 -58.41 30.13
C LEU A 51 -18.46 -57.43 30.95
N LYS A 52 -17.49 -57.96 31.72
CA LYS A 52 -16.50 -57.15 32.44
C LYS A 52 -15.65 -56.32 31.47
N GLY A 53 -15.14 -56.95 30.40
CA GLY A 53 -14.38 -56.26 29.35
C GLY A 53 -15.17 -55.14 28.67
N GLU A 54 -16.44 -55.37 28.35
CA GLU A 54 -17.33 -54.37 27.72
C GLU A 54 -17.61 -53.18 28.64
N ILE A 55 -17.77 -53.38 29.95
CA ILE A 55 -17.95 -52.29 30.93
C ILE A 55 -16.69 -51.40 30.96
N TYR A 56 -15.50 -52.00 31.08
CA TYR A 56 -14.24 -51.25 31.07
C TYR A 56 -14.01 -50.52 29.74
N TYR A 57 -14.36 -51.14 28.61
CA TYR A 57 -14.30 -50.49 27.29
C TYR A 57 -15.22 -49.25 27.22
N LYS A 58 -16.47 -49.39 27.66
CA LYS A 58 -17.44 -48.28 27.70
C LYS A 58 -17.05 -47.20 28.71
N LEU A 59 -16.49 -47.56 29.87
CA LEU A 59 -15.93 -46.60 30.83
C LEU A 59 -14.81 -45.80 30.18
N GLY A 60 -13.88 -46.47 29.48
CA GLY A 60 -12.80 -45.81 28.74
C GLY A 60 -13.31 -44.76 27.76
N LEU A 61 -14.30 -45.14 26.94
CA LEU A 61 -14.93 -44.25 25.96
C LEU A 61 -15.66 -43.07 26.61
N ASN A 62 -16.44 -43.31 27.67
CA ASN A 62 -17.20 -42.26 28.34
C ASN A 62 -16.32 -41.30 29.15
N TYR A 63 -15.26 -41.79 29.79
CA TYR A 63 -14.25 -40.92 30.43
C TYR A 63 -13.58 -40.02 29.41
N TYR A 64 -13.25 -40.56 28.23
CA TYR A 64 -12.73 -39.76 27.13
C TYR A 64 -13.73 -38.68 26.69
N LEU A 65 -14.99 -39.03 26.43
CA LEU A 65 -16.02 -38.08 26.00
C LEU A 65 -16.32 -37.02 27.08
N ALA A 66 -16.29 -37.40 28.36
CA ALA A 66 -16.40 -36.47 29.48
C ALA A 66 -15.22 -35.48 29.54
N GLY A 67 -14.01 -35.94 29.17
CA GLY A 67 -12.82 -35.09 29.05
C GLY A 67 -12.96 -34.04 27.93
N GLU A 68 -13.54 -34.40 26.79
CA GLU A 68 -13.79 -33.48 25.66
C GLU A 68 -14.77 -32.34 26.04
N CYS A 69 -15.64 -32.58 27.02
CA CYS A 69 -16.61 -31.60 27.56
C CYS A 69 -16.15 -30.91 28.86
N ALA A 70 -14.97 -31.24 29.38
CA ALA A 70 -14.54 -30.77 30.69
C ALA A 70 -14.17 -29.27 30.67
N LYS A 71 -14.49 -28.57 31.77
CA LYS A 71 -14.31 -27.11 31.89
C LYS A 71 -12.95 -26.68 32.46
N SER A 72 -12.05 -27.61 32.76
CA SER A 72 -10.70 -27.29 33.27
C SER A 72 -9.66 -28.30 32.77
N LYS A 73 -8.46 -27.80 32.49
CA LYS A 73 -7.30 -28.61 32.04
C LYS A 73 -7.02 -29.79 32.96
N GLU A 74 -7.11 -29.61 34.28
CA GLU A 74 -6.95 -30.68 35.25
C GLU A 74 -8.00 -31.80 35.08
N LYS A 75 -9.27 -31.44 34.89
CA LYS A 75 -10.36 -32.40 34.69
C LYS A 75 -10.24 -33.12 33.35
N VAL A 76 -9.80 -32.42 32.31
CA VAL A 76 -9.52 -32.99 30.98
C VAL A 76 -8.45 -34.09 31.10
N LEU A 77 -7.28 -33.74 31.66
CA LEU A 77 -6.17 -34.67 31.83
C LEU A 77 -6.54 -35.88 32.69
N LYS A 78 -7.22 -35.63 33.82
CA LYS A 78 -7.71 -36.70 34.70
C LYS A 78 -8.67 -37.64 33.99
N SER A 79 -9.63 -37.10 33.24
CA SER A 79 -10.61 -37.92 32.52
C SER A 79 -9.94 -38.76 31.44
N TYR A 80 -8.98 -38.21 30.70
CA TYR A 80 -8.21 -38.99 29.71
C TYR A 80 -7.33 -40.06 30.34
N GLN A 81 -6.71 -39.77 31.49
CA GLN A 81 -5.96 -40.78 32.24
C GLN A 81 -6.86 -41.95 32.64
N MET A 82 -8.01 -41.66 33.22
CA MET A 82 -9.00 -42.67 33.57
C MET A 82 -9.48 -43.44 32.33
N GLY A 83 -9.65 -42.75 31.19
CA GLY A 83 -10.01 -43.38 29.92
C GLY A 83 -9.00 -44.46 29.50
N ILE A 84 -7.72 -44.12 29.48
CA ILE A 84 -6.63 -45.03 29.10
C ILE A 84 -6.48 -46.18 30.10
N GLU A 85 -6.53 -45.91 31.41
CA GLU A 85 -6.44 -46.94 32.45
C GLU A 85 -7.55 -47.99 32.29
N ASN A 86 -8.79 -47.55 32.03
CA ASN A 86 -9.91 -48.46 31.79
C ASN A 86 -9.74 -49.26 30.48
N TRP A 87 -9.26 -48.63 29.42
CA TRP A 87 -8.96 -49.33 28.17
C TRP A 87 -7.84 -50.37 28.30
N GLU A 88 -6.79 -50.09 29.07
CA GLU A 88 -5.72 -51.07 29.35
C GLU A 88 -6.26 -52.30 30.09
N ILE A 89 -7.20 -52.11 31.03
CA ILE A 89 -7.88 -53.21 31.71
C ILE A 89 -8.75 -54.00 30.71
N ALA A 90 -9.55 -53.31 29.90
CA ALA A 90 -10.40 -53.95 28.89
C ALA A 90 -9.57 -54.76 27.87
N LYS A 91 -8.46 -54.20 27.39
CA LYS A 91 -7.55 -54.83 26.44
C LYS A 91 -7.06 -56.18 26.95
N LYS A 92 -6.51 -56.22 28.17
CA LYS A 92 -6.03 -57.47 28.80
C LYS A 92 -7.11 -58.54 28.87
N ILE A 93 -8.33 -58.14 29.22
CA ILE A 93 -9.48 -59.07 29.29
C ILE A 93 -9.81 -59.63 27.90
N PHE A 94 -9.87 -58.79 26.86
CA PHE A 94 -10.19 -59.24 25.50
C PHE A 94 -9.06 -60.05 24.86
N GLU A 95 -7.80 -59.79 25.21
CA GLU A 95 -6.66 -60.62 24.84
C GLU A 95 -6.77 -62.03 25.43
N GLU A 96 -7.13 -62.15 26.71
CA GLU A 96 -7.40 -63.45 27.35
C GLU A 96 -8.56 -64.20 26.68
N LEU A 97 -9.59 -63.47 26.25
CA LEU A 97 -10.78 -64.01 25.58
C LEU A 97 -10.57 -64.26 24.08
N LYS A 98 -9.44 -63.83 23.51
CA LYS A 98 -9.13 -63.91 22.06
C LYS A 98 -10.18 -63.20 21.17
N ILE A 99 -10.77 -62.11 21.66
CA ILE A 99 -11.70 -61.27 20.89
C ILE A 99 -10.88 -60.21 20.14
N GLU A 100 -10.34 -60.62 18.99
CA GLU A 100 -9.32 -59.83 18.28
C GLU A 100 -9.82 -58.44 17.86
N GLU A 101 -11.05 -58.32 17.37
CA GLU A 101 -11.61 -57.06 16.92
C GLU A 101 -11.62 -56.01 18.03
N ARG A 102 -11.97 -56.40 19.27
CA ARG A 102 -11.97 -55.50 20.42
C ARG A 102 -10.56 -55.09 20.83
N VAL A 103 -9.61 -56.03 20.80
CA VAL A 103 -8.19 -55.73 21.07
C VAL A 103 -7.67 -54.68 20.09
N LYS A 104 -8.03 -54.79 18.80
CA LYS A 104 -7.64 -53.79 17.78
C LYS A 104 -8.30 -52.43 18.02
N VAL A 105 -9.61 -52.38 18.29
CA VAL A 105 -10.31 -51.13 18.62
C VAL A 105 -9.64 -50.41 19.79
N ILE A 106 -9.41 -51.14 20.88
CA ILE A 106 -8.86 -50.58 22.11
C ILE A 106 -7.42 -50.13 21.92
N SER A 107 -6.59 -50.93 21.24
CA SER A 107 -5.21 -50.54 20.94
C SER A 107 -5.16 -49.28 20.07
N GLY A 108 -6.06 -49.16 19.09
CA GLY A 108 -6.18 -47.95 18.29
C GLY A 108 -6.52 -46.71 19.12
N PHE A 109 -7.46 -46.82 20.06
CA PHE A 109 -7.80 -45.72 20.97
C PHE A 109 -6.64 -45.38 21.90
N ILE A 110 -6.01 -46.37 22.54
CA ILE A 110 -4.86 -46.15 23.43
C ILE A 110 -3.74 -45.41 22.67
N ASP A 111 -3.34 -45.90 21.50
CA ASP A 111 -2.25 -45.29 20.71
C ASP A 111 -2.61 -43.85 20.29
N PHE A 112 -3.81 -43.65 19.75
CA PHE A 112 -4.27 -42.33 19.30
C PHE A 112 -4.32 -41.31 20.44
N PHE A 113 -4.86 -41.69 21.60
CA PHE A 113 -5.00 -40.78 22.73
C PHE A 113 -3.71 -40.59 23.52
N THR A 114 -2.86 -41.61 23.58
CA THR A 114 -1.49 -41.47 24.11
C THR A 114 -0.73 -40.45 23.29
N TYR A 115 -0.85 -40.48 21.96
CA TYR A 115 -0.26 -39.46 21.09
C TYR A 115 -0.78 -38.04 21.40
N LEU A 116 -2.11 -37.86 21.45
CA LEU A 116 -2.70 -36.53 21.64
C LEU A 116 -2.40 -35.92 23.02
N TYR A 117 -2.48 -36.73 24.08
CA TYR A 117 -2.50 -36.24 25.47
C TYR A 117 -1.21 -36.48 26.26
N GLY A 118 -0.35 -37.40 25.82
CA GLY A 118 1.06 -37.58 26.22
C GLY A 118 1.39 -37.37 27.71
N PHE A 119 1.39 -38.44 28.50
CA PHE A 119 1.84 -38.50 29.90
C PHE A 119 3.37 -38.44 30.06
N GLY A 120 4.04 -37.45 29.47
CA GLY A 120 5.48 -37.25 29.66
C GLY A 120 6.41 -38.22 28.92
N VAL A 121 5.92 -38.96 27.92
CA VAL A 121 6.74 -39.76 27.00
C VAL A 121 6.97 -38.98 25.69
N GLU A 122 8.14 -39.15 25.09
CA GLU A 122 8.49 -38.57 23.79
C GLU A 122 7.44 -38.94 22.74
N ARG A 123 6.92 -37.94 22.01
CA ARG A 123 5.76 -38.09 21.13
C ARG A 123 6.14 -38.75 19.81
N GLU A 124 6.16 -40.07 19.80
CA GLU A 124 6.43 -40.83 18.59
C GLU A 124 5.24 -40.76 17.62
N ILE A 125 5.47 -40.18 16.44
CA ILE A 125 4.49 -40.11 15.35
C ILE A 125 4.01 -41.51 14.91
N ASN A 126 4.82 -42.53 15.17
CA ASN A 126 4.52 -43.94 14.94
C ASN A 126 3.25 -44.40 15.68
N LEU A 127 2.87 -43.76 16.79
CA LEU A 127 1.63 -44.06 17.49
C LEU A 127 0.39 -43.74 16.64
N LEU A 128 0.43 -42.67 15.83
CA LEU A 128 -0.67 -42.37 14.89
C LEU A 128 -0.73 -43.41 13.76
N GLU A 129 0.42 -43.87 13.26
CA GLU A 129 0.45 -44.92 12.25
C GLU A 129 -0.07 -46.25 12.79
N SER A 130 0.34 -46.61 14.01
CA SER A 130 -0.13 -47.78 14.75
C SER A 130 -1.65 -47.71 14.96
N ALA A 131 -2.16 -46.58 15.47
CA ALA A 131 -3.59 -46.37 15.67
C ALA A 131 -4.39 -46.52 14.37
N LYS A 132 -3.93 -45.92 13.27
CA LYS A 132 -4.58 -46.03 11.95
C LYS A 132 -4.68 -47.49 11.51
N ASN A 133 -3.58 -48.23 11.63
CA ASN A 133 -3.53 -49.64 11.27
C ASN A 133 -4.44 -50.50 12.14
N HIS A 134 -4.51 -50.22 13.46
CA HIS A 134 -5.41 -50.88 14.38
C HIS A 134 -6.88 -50.66 14.01
N PHE A 135 -7.30 -49.42 13.75
CA PHE A 135 -8.67 -49.12 13.32
C PHE A 135 -9.02 -49.76 11.98
N LYS A 136 -8.09 -49.76 11.02
CA LYS A 136 -8.26 -50.44 9.73
C LYS A 136 -8.46 -51.95 9.88
N GLN A 137 -7.67 -52.60 10.74
CA GLN A 137 -7.83 -54.03 11.04
C GLN A 137 -9.17 -54.32 11.72
N ALA A 138 -9.55 -53.53 12.73
CA ALA A 138 -10.83 -53.64 13.40
C ALA A 138 -12.01 -53.47 12.42
N LYS A 139 -11.91 -52.51 11.50
CA LYS A 139 -12.90 -52.28 10.43
C LYS A 139 -13.11 -53.55 9.59
N ILE A 140 -12.03 -54.16 9.11
CA ILE A 140 -12.09 -55.38 8.28
C ILE A 140 -12.74 -56.53 9.07
N LEU A 141 -12.36 -56.73 10.33
CA LEU A 141 -12.94 -57.77 11.18
C LEU A 141 -14.44 -57.56 11.41
N TYR A 142 -14.88 -56.32 11.68
CA TYR A 142 -16.31 -56.03 11.82
C TYR A 142 -17.10 -56.21 10.52
N GLN A 143 -16.50 -55.94 9.36
CA GLN A 143 -17.12 -56.21 8.06
C GLN A 143 -17.34 -57.70 7.84
N GLN A 144 -16.36 -58.54 8.21
CA GLN A 144 -16.47 -60.00 8.14
C GLN A 144 -17.55 -60.55 9.09
N GLN A 145 -17.82 -59.86 10.19
CA GLN A 145 -18.89 -60.19 11.15
C GLN A 145 -20.25 -59.56 10.79
N GLU A 146 -20.38 -58.88 9.65
CA GLU A 146 -21.59 -58.14 9.24
C GLU A 146 -22.05 -57.05 10.24
N LYS A 147 -21.15 -56.61 11.14
CA LYS A 147 -21.40 -55.52 12.11
C LYS A 147 -21.17 -54.16 11.45
N PHE A 148 -22.12 -53.76 10.60
CA PHE A 148 -22.00 -52.56 9.77
C PHE A 148 -21.75 -51.25 10.55
N LEU A 149 -22.48 -51.04 11.66
CA LEU A 149 -22.34 -49.82 12.46
C LEU A 149 -20.95 -49.73 13.11
N ASP A 150 -20.43 -50.82 13.67
CA ASP A 150 -19.10 -50.85 14.29
C ASP A 150 -17.98 -50.71 13.25
N SER A 151 -18.13 -51.33 12.07
CA SER A 151 -17.22 -51.08 10.94
C SER A 151 -17.20 -49.60 10.55
N THR A 152 -18.35 -48.93 10.56
CA THR A 152 -18.46 -47.51 10.17
C THR A 152 -17.80 -46.61 11.22
N LYS A 153 -18.00 -46.89 12.52
CA LYS A 153 -17.30 -46.20 13.62
C LYS A 153 -15.78 -46.32 13.48
N MET A 154 -15.27 -47.50 13.12
CA MET A 154 -13.84 -47.71 12.93
C MET A 154 -13.29 -47.00 11.69
N GLU A 155 -14.05 -46.93 10.60
CA GLU A 155 -13.69 -46.14 9.41
C GLU A 155 -13.57 -44.65 9.75
N ILE A 156 -14.50 -44.11 10.56
CA ILE A 156 -14.41 -42.72 11.06
C ILE A 156 -13.14 -42.50 11.87
N MET A 157 -12.75 -43.45 12.73
CA MET A 157 -11.53 -43.35 13.53
C MET A 157 -10.24 -43.50 12.69
N GLU A 158 -10.27 -44.33 11.65
CA GLU A 158 -9.21 -44.44 10.64
C GLU A 158 -9.01 -43.09 9.92
N ILE A 159 -10.09 -42.48 9.44
CA ILE A 159 -10.11 -41.14 8.82
C ILE A 159 -9.53 -40.09 9.78
N LYS A 160 -9.96 -40.14 11.05
CA LYS A 160 -9.50 -39.19 12.08
C LYS A 160 -8.00 -39.28 12.34
N THR A 161 -7.50 -40.50 12.43
CA THR A 161 -6.07 -40.72 12.66
C THR A 161 -5.25 -40.32 11.44
N LEU A 162 -5.71 -40.64 10.23
CA LEU A 162 -5.06 -40.21 8.99
C LEU A 162 -5.01 -38.69 8.85
N SER A 163 -6.12 -38.00 9.15
CA SER A 163 -6.18 -36.53 9.14
C SER A 163 -5.15 -35.90 10.09
N GLN A 164 -5.04 -36.43 11.32
CA GLN A 164 -4.04 -35.96 12.28
C GLN A 164 -2.61 -36.27 11.81
N LEU A 165 -2.37 -37.45 11.24
CA LEU A 165 -1.06 -37.85 10.73
C LEU A 165 -0.59 -36.93 9.59
N VAL A 166 -1.50 -36.59 8.67
CA VAL A 166 -1.22 -35.61 7.59
C VAL A 166 -0.83 -34.26 8.20
N GLY A 167 -1.64 -33.74 9.12
CA GLY A 167 -1.34 -32.47 9.79
C GLY A 167 0.01 -32.47 10.49
N GLU A 168 0.34 -33.53 11.24
CA GLU A 168 1.63 -33.69 11.94
C GLU A 168 2.83 -33.71 10.99
N ARG A 169 2.73 -34.47 9.90
CA ARG A 169 3.79 -34.52 8.89
C ARG A 169 3.97 -33.18 8.20
N VAL A 170 2.88 -32.43 7.93
CA VAL A 170 2.94 -31.07 7.38
C VAL A 170 3.67 -30.12 8.32
N VAL A 171 3.30 -30.05 9.61
CA VAL A 171 3.82 -29.04 10.55
C VAL A 171 5.24 -29.35 11.02
N ARG A 172 5.60 -30.63 11.08
CA ARG A 172 6.99 -31.08 11.28
C ARG A 172 7.85 -30.89 10.04
N HIS A 173 7.21 -30.64 8.90
CA HIS A 173 7.84 -30.51 7.61
C HIS A 173 8.63 -31.80 7.24
N ASP A 174 7.93 -32.94 7.31
CA ASP A 174 8.43 -34.29 7.03
C ASP A 174 8.56 -34.53 5.51
N GLU A 175 9.81 -34.62 5.04
CA GLU A 175 10.14 -34.82 3.63
C GLU A 175 9.94 -36.26 3.15
N SER A 176 9.82 -37.22 4.07
CA SER A 176 9.58 -38.62 3.72
C SER A 176 8.09 -38.92 3.44
N ALA A 177 7.22 -37.95 3.70
CA ALA A 177 5.78 -38.11 3.57
C ALA A 177 5.33 -38.05 2.10
N ASP A 178 4.68 -39.14 1.65
CA ASP A 178 3.94 -39.17 0.40
C ASP A 178 2.55 -38.55 0.60
N PHE A 179 2.48 -37.21 0.57
CA PHE A 179 1.25 -36.47 0.79
C PHE A 179 0.18 -36.76 -0.27
N GLU A 180 0.56 -37.00 -1.52
CA GLU A 180 -0.38 -37.33 -2.59
C GLU A 180 -1.12 -38.63 -2.28
N LYS A 181 -0.37 -39.67 -1.89
CA LYS A 181 -0.95 -40.95 -1.48
C LYS A 181 -1.83 -40.84 -0.24
N MET A 182 -1.40 -40.08 0.78
CA MET A 182 -2.20 -39.91 2.00
C MET A 182 -3.50 -39.15 1.73
N VAL A 183 -3.47 -38.13 0.88
CA VAL A 183 -4.67 -37.38 0.46
C VAL A 183 -5.58 -38.28 -0.36
N ALA A 184 -5.06 -39.06 -1.30
CA ALA A 184 -5.86 -40.01 -2.08
C ALA A 184 -6.51 -41.09 -1.20
N GLU A 185 -5.78 -41.61 -0.20
CA GLU A 185 -6.31 -42.53 0.81
C GLU A 185 -7.47 -41.88 1.59
N PHE A 186 -7.29 -40.63 2.02
CA PHE A 186 -8.32 -39.87 2.72
C PHE A 186 -9.56 -39.63 1.85
N ASP A 187 -9.38 -39.20 0.61
CA ASP A 187 -10.47 -38.98 -0.37
C ASP A 187 -11.31 -40.25 -0.56
N GLY A 188 -10.66 -41.40 -0.74
CA GLY A 188 -11.33 -42.68 -0.89
C GLY A 188 -12.16 -43.06 0.33
N LEU A 189 -11.63 -42.84 1.54
CA LEU A 189 -12.35 -43.10 2.79
C LEU A 189 -13.56 -42.17 2.98
N VAL A 190 -13.44 -40.88 2.62
CA VAL A 190 -14.54 -39.90 2.68
C VAL A 190 -15.68 -40.30 1.73
N VAL A 191 -15.36 -40.65 0.48
CA VAL A 191 -16.37 -41.08 -0.51
C VAL A 191 -17.13 -42.31 -0.02
N ASN A 192 -16.39 -43.33 0.46
CA ASN A 192 -16.99 -44.54 1.02
C ASN A 192 -17.95 -44.22 2.17
N LEU A 193 -17.56 -43.30 3.06
CA LEU A 193 -18.38 -42.95 4.22
C LEU A 193 -19.64 -42.16 3.84
N ILE A 194 -19.56 -41.26 2.86
CA ILE A 194 -20.75 -40.56 2.31
C ILE A 194 -21.76 -41.58 1.77
N ASP A 195 -21.31 -42.59 1.03
CA ASP A 195 -22.18 -43.63 0.50
C ASP A 195 -22.79 -44.51 1.59
N ARG A 196 -22.08 -44.75 2.69
CA ARG A 196 -22.62 -45.45 3.88
C ARG A 196 -23.66 -44.61 4.61
N LEU A 197 -23.41 -43.31 4.80
CA LEU A 197 -24.34 -42.39 5.46
C LEU A 197 -25.69 -42.32 4.74
N LYS A 198 -25.71 -42.39 3.40
CA LYS A 198 -26.94 -42.48 2.60
C LYS A 198 -27.73 -43.77 2.85
N LYS A 199 -27.05 -44.87 3.20
CA LYS A 199 -27.65 -46.21 3.36
C LYS A 199 -28.08 -46.50 4.81
N THR A 200 -27.45 -45.88 5.80
CA THR A 200 -27.67 -46.18 7.22
C THR A 200 -27.62 -44.90 8.06
N PRO A 201 -28.77 -44.29 8.39
CA PRO A 201 -28.81 -42.98 9.05
C PRO A 201 -28.50 -42.99 10.57
N GLN A 202 -28.30 -44.15 11.20
CA GLN A 202 -28.20 -44.27 12.68
C GLN A 202 -26.75 -44.25 13.21
N ILE A 203 -25.95 -43.24 12.87
CA ILE A 203 -24.62 -43.03 13.48
C ILE A 203 -24.77 -42.13 14.72
N PRO A 204 -24.13 -42.42 15.87
CA PRO A 204 -24.16 -41.53 17.03
C PRO A 204 -23.54 -40.16 16.72
N ASP A 205 -24.14 -39.09 17.25
CA ASP A 205 -23.76 -37.69 16.97
C ASP A 205 -22.26 -37.44 17.17
N HIS A 206 -21.68 -37.96 18.25
CA HIS A 206 -20.27 -37.79 18.56
C HIS A 206 -19.32 -38.45 17.53
N TYR A 207 -19.71 -39.54 16.85
CA TYR A 207 -18.90 -40.11 15.76
C TYR A 207 -19.03 -39.30 14.48
N LEU A 208 -20.24 -38.83 14.17
CA LEU A 208 -20.47 -37.98 12.99
C LEU A 208 -19.74 -36.63 13.11
N GLN A 209 -19.74 -36.02 14.30
CA GLN A 209 -18.94 -34.82 14.60
C GLN A 209 -17.44 -35.07 14.38
N ARG A 210 -16.93 -36.25 14.80
CA ARG A 210 -15.54 -36.64 14.56
C ARG A 210 -15.23 -36.70 13.08
N PHE A 211 -16.08 -37.33 12.27
CA PHE A 211 -15.89 -37.34 10.82
C PHE A 211 -15.80 -35.92 10.22
N LEU A 212 -16.75 -35.06 10.58
CA LEU A 212 -16.81 -33.67 10.11
C LEU A 212 -15.58 -32.86 10.53
N SER A 213 -15.07 -33.03 11.76
CA SER A 213 -13.83 -32.40 12.23
C SER A 213 -12.61 -32.80 11.41
N CYS A 214 -12.53 -34.06 11.00
CA CYS A 214 -11.41 -34.56 10.21
C CYS A 214 -11.44 -34.00 8.79
N MET A 215 -12.64 -33.88 8.19
CA MET A 215 -12.81 -33.19 6.93
C MET A 215 -12.40 -31.72 7.01
N GLY A 216 -12.82 -31.01 8.07
CA GLY A 216 -12.43 -29.63 8.32
C GLY A 216 -10.91 -29.45 8.41
N TYR A 217 -10.25 -30.31 9.19
CA TYR A 217 -8.80 -30.28 9.38
C TYR A 217 -8.04 -30.62 8.11
N CYS A 218 -8.42 -31.69 7.40
CA CYS A 218 -7.79 -32.04 6.13
C CYS A 218 -7.92 -30.94 5.09
N PHE A 219 -9.12 -30.36 4.92
CA PHE A 219 -9.30 -29.23 4.01
C PHE A 219 -8.37 -28.07 4.34
N HIS A 220 -8.25 -27.73 5.64
CA HIS A 220 -7.37 -26.66 6.08
C HIS A 220 -5.89 -26.96 5.77
N TRP A 221 -5.40 -28.17 6.10
CA TRP A 221 -4.02 -28.58 5.78
C TRP A 221 -3.76 -28.58 4.28
N MET A 222 -4.69 -29.11 3.49
CA MET A 222 -4.59 -29.20 2.04
C MET A 222 -4.61 -27.83 1.38
N GLY A 223 -5.54 -26.95 1.77
CA GLY A 223 -5.69 -25.64 1.14
C GLY A 223 -4.64 -24.62 1.56
N THR A 224 -4.06 -24.78 2.75
CA THR A 224 -3.13 -23.78 3.30
C THR A 224 -1.66 -24.17 3.09
N TYR A 225 -1.32 -25.46 3.25
CA TYR A 225 0.06 -25.90 3.46
C TYR A 225 0.62 -26.90 2.45
N LEU A 226 -0.21 -27.56 1.63
CA LEU A 226 0.29 -28.39 0.54
C LEU A 226 0.78 -27.54 -0.64
N SER A 227 1.82 -28.02 -1.33
CA SER A 227 2.42 -27.31 -2.46
C SER A 227 1.46 -27.21 -3.64
N THR A 228 1.48 -26.07 -4.32
CA THR A 228 0.74 -25.80 -5.56
C THR A 228 1.19 -26.66 -6.73
N ASP A 229 2.37 -27.29 -6.64
CA ASP A 229 2.95 -28.12 -7.70
C ASP A 229 2.48 -29.58 -7.63
N ILE A 230 1.80 -29.97 -6.55
CA ILE A 230 1.36 -31.36 -6.33
C ILE A 230 0.06 -31.63 -7.10
N LEU A 231 -0.93 -30.71 -7.06
CA LEU A 231 -2.27 -30.86 -7.64
C LEU A 231 -2.90 -29.49 -7.93
N ASP A 232 -3.90 -29.40 -8.81
CA ASP A 232 -4.76 -28.20 -8.89
C ASP A 232 -5.56 -28.07 -7.58
N VAL A 233 -4.97 -27.33 -6.63
CA VAL A 233 -5.49 -27.13 -5.28
C VAL A 233 -6.91 -26.54 -5.33
N ARG A 234 -7.23 -25.74 -6.34
CA ARG A 234 -8.56 -25.11 -6.47
C ARG A 234 -9.64 -26.15 -6.74
N GLU A 235 -9.48 -26.98 -7.78
CA GLU A 235 -10.49 -27.98 -8.16
C GLU A 235 -10.76 -28.97 -7.03
N ARG A 236 -9.71 -29.43 -6.36
CA ARG A 236 -9.85 -30.37 -5.23
C ARG A 236 -10.53 -29.75 -4.02
N LEU A 237 -10.20 -28.50 -3.66
CA LEU A 237 -10.90 -27.83 -2.56
C LEU A 237 -12.37 -27.59 -2.89
N LEU A 238 -12.70 -27.27 -4.14
CA LEU A 238 -14.10 -27.16 -4.60
C LEU A 238 -14.82 -28.51 -4.51
N ASP A 239 -14.16 -29.61 -4.89
CA ASP A 239 -14.71 -30.96 -4.72
C ASP A 239 -14.95 -31.31 -3.23
N PHE A 240 -14.00 -31.01 -2.34
CA PHE A 240 -14.20 -31.13 -0.89
C PHE A 240 -15.35 -30.27 -0.37
N PHE A 241 -15.47 -29.04 -0.86
CA PHE A 241 -16.55 -28.13 -0.51
C PHE A 241 -17.92 -28.73 -0.89
N ASN A 242 -18.02 -29.31 -2.08
CA ASN A 242 -19.21 -30.00 -2.57
C ASN A 242 -19.53 -31.27 -1.78
N LYS A 243 -18.53 -32.09 -1.45
CA LYS A 243 -18.70 -33.28 -0.59
C LYS A 243 -19.21 -32.92 0.81
N HIS A 244 -18.68 -31.84 1.41
CA HIS A 244 -19.15 -31.34 2.71
C HIS A 244 -20.60 -30.86 2.62
N LYS A 245 -20.98 -30.21 1.51
CA LYS A 245 -22.38 -29.82 1.26
C LYS A 245 -23.32 -31.02 1.23
N GLN A 246 -22.93 -32.10 0.54
CA GLN A 246 -23.74 -33.32 0.47
C GLN A 246 -23.98 -33.92 1.86
N ILE A 247 -22.98 -33.90 2.75
CA ILE A 247 -23.13 -34.41 4.12
C ILE A 247 -24.12 -33.53 4.90
N ILE A 248 -24.02 -32.20 4.78
CA ILE A 248 -25.00 -31.29 5.37
C ILE A 248 -26.41 -31.62 4.90
N ASP A 249 -26.60 -31.83 3.60
CA ASP A 249 -27.92 -32.15 3.05
C ASP A 249 -28.46 -33.51 3.56
N ILE A 250 -27.58 -34.50 3.79
CA ILE A 250 -27.97 -35.77 4.41
C ILE A 250 -28.41 -35.56 5.87
N ILE A 251 -27.68 -34.73 6.63
CA ILE A 251 -27.97 -34.47 8.04
C ILE A 251 -29.27 -33.65 8.19
N ASP A 252 -29.42 -32.59 7.40
CA ASP A 252 -30.58 -31.69 7.43
C ASP A 252 -31.89 -32.43 7.10
N ASN A 253 -31.82 -33.46 6.24
CA ASN A 253 -32.97 -34.29 5.86
C ASN A 253 -33.16 -35.55 6.73
N SER A 254 -32.34 -35.75 7.76
CA SER A 254 -32.44 -36.91 8.65
C SER A 254 -33.56 -36.76 9.68
N GLU A 255 -34.33 -37.83 9.92
CA GLU A 255 -35.29 -37.90 11.03
C GLU A 255 -34.62 -37.70 12.41
N LEU A 256 -33.28 -37.87 12.48
CA LEU A 256 -32.47 -37.70 13.67
C LEU A 256 -31.85 -36.30 13.79
N TYR A 257 -32.19 -35.35 12.91
CA TYR A 257 -31.65 -33.98 12.92
C TYR A 257 -31.69 -33.31 14.32
N SER A 258 -32.79 -33.49 15.05
CA SER A 258 -32.96 -32.95 16.40
C SER A 258 -31.99 -33.53 17.44
N LYS A 259 -31.42 -34.70 17.16
CA LYS A 259 -30.42 -35.41 17.98
C LYS A 259 -28.97 -35.14 17.53
N TYR A 260 -28.75 -34.43 16.43
CA TYR A 260 -27.43 -34.14 15.88
C TYR A 260 -26.91 -32.73 16.20
N SER A 261 -27.10 -32.26 17.43
CA SER A 261 -26.73 -30.89 17.80
C SER A 261 -25.24 -30.59 17.62
N GLU A 262 -24.35 -31.54 17.91
CA GLU A 262 -22.89 -31.36 17.73
C GLU A 262 -22.50 -31.39 16.26
N SER A 263 -22.96 -32.40 15.52
CA SER A 263 -22.61 -32.57 14.11
C SER A 263 -23.17 -31.45 13.24
N VAL A 264 -24.42 -31.03 13.45
CA VAL A 264 -25.04 -29.92 12.70
C VAL A 264 -24.29 -28.61 12.96
N PHE A 265 -24.02 -28.30 14.23
CA PHE A 265 -23.27 -27.11 14.61
C PHE A 265 -21.90 -27.08 13.92
N TYR A 266 -21.18 -28.20 13.98
CA TYR A 266 -19.84 -28.30 13.42
C TYR A 266 -19.85 -28.25 11.89
N ALA A 267 -20.79 -28.94 11.24
CA ALA A 267 -20.91 -28.97 9.80
C ALA A 267 -21.15 -27.56 9.23
N TYR A 268 -22.06 -26.79 9.83
CA TYR A 268 -22.33 -25.41 9.44
C TYR A 268 -21.11 -24.50 9.66
N THR A 269 -20.42 -24.66 10.78
CA THR A 269 -19.20 -23.92 11.11
C THR A 269 -18.10 -24.14 10.06
N ILE A 270 -17.84 -25.39 9.68
CA ILE A 270 -16.83 -25.73 8.68
C ILE A 270 -17.24 -25.30 7.27
N TYR A 271 -18.51 -25.41 6.91
CA TYR A 271 -18.95 -24.97 5.58
C TYR A 271 -18.79 -23.44 5.41
N GLY A 272 -19.08 -22.68 6.47
CA GLY A 272 -18.79 -21.25 6.50
C GLY A 272 -17.29 -20.96 6.34
N THR A 273 -16.45 -21.76 6.98
CA THR A 273 -14.97 -21.68 6.86
C THR A 273 -14.48 -21.91 5.45
N PHE A 274 -14.96 -22.97 4.80
CA PHE A 274 -14.54 -23.29 3.45
C PHE A 274 -14.95 -22.18 2.49
N SER A 275 -16.13 -21.58 2.69
CA SER A 275 -16.57 -20.41 1.92
C SER A 275 -15.61 -19.23 2.10
N LEU A 276 -15.15 -18.97 3.33
CA LEU A 276 -14.15 -17.94 3.61
C LEU A 276 -12.81 -18.23 2.92
N ILE A 277 -12.27 -19.43 3.08
CA ILE A 277 -10.97 -19.83 2.52
C ILE A 277 -11.01 -19.77 0.99
N ILE A 278 -12.07 -20.31 0.38
CA ILE A 278 -12.24 -20.28 -1.08
C ILE A 278 -12.33 -18.83 -1.57
N GLY A 279 -13.09 -17.99 -0.87
CA GLY A 279 -13.20 -16.57 -1.21
C GLY A 279 -11.87 -15.82 -1.09
N ALA A 280 -11.07 -16.11 -0.07
CA ALA A 280 -9.79 -15.45 0.13
C ALA A 280 -8.73 -15.90 -0.91
N TYR A 281 -8.70 -17.20 -1.22
CA TYR A 281 -7.61 -17.79 -1.99
C TYR A 281 -7.89 -17.82 -3.49
N PHE A 282 -9.14 -18.06 -3.90
CA PHE A 282 -9.50 -18.39 -5.28
C PHE A 282 -10.55 -17.50 -5.92
N ALA A 283 -11.17 -16.57 -5.19
CA ALA A 283 -12.11 -15.64 -5.82
C ALA A 283 -11.40 -14.83 -6.90
N ASP A 284 -11.97 -14.81 -8.10
CA ASP A 284 -11.40 -14.17 -9.28
C ASP A 284 -11.62 -12.65 -9.23
N ASP A 285 -12.73 -12.22 -8.62
CA ASP A 285 -13.07 -10.83 -8.36
C ASP A 285 -13.66 -10.58 -6.96
N GLN A 286 -13.82 -9.30 -6.61
CA GLN A 286 -14.30 -8.91 -5.29
C GLN A 286 -15.79 -9.16 -5.07
N PHE A 287 -16.60 -9.24 -6.12
CA PHE A 287 -18.02 -9.56 -6.00
C PHE A 287 -18.20 -11.04 -5.59
N GLU A 288 -17.46 -11.94 -6.22
CA GLU A 288 -17.39 -13.35 -5.84
C GLU A 288 -16.87 -13.51 -4.40
N MET A 289 -15.78 -12.83 -4.05
CA MET A 289 -15.22 -12.83 -2.70
C MET A 289 -16.25 -12.40 -1.65
N LYS A 290 -17.01 -11.33 -1.93
CA LYS A 290 -18.08 -10.84 -1.04
C LYS A 290 -19.21 -11.84 -0.88
N ILE A 291 -19.67 -12.47 -1.97
CA ILE A 291 -20.71 -13.51 -1.89
C ILE A 291 -20.26 -14.66 -0.99
N LEU A 292 -19.03 -15.14 -1.21
CA LEU A 292 -18.47 -16.24 -0.44
C LEU A 292 -18.33 -15.89 1.05
N PHE A 293 -17.96 -14.64 1.35
CA PHE A 293 -17.87 -14.16 2.72
C PHE A 293 -19.26 -13.99 3.36
N GLN A 294 -20.24 -13.42 2.63
CA GLN A 294 -21.64 -13.34 3.08
C GLN A 294 -22.23 -14.74 3.35
N ASN A 295 -21.91 -15.70 2.48
CA ASN A 295 -22.24 -17.10 2.70
C ASN A 295 -21.60 -17.63 3.98
N ALA A 296 -20.31 -17.35 4.23
CA ALA A 296 -19.64 -17.70 5.47
C ALA A 296 -20.41 -17.16 6.70
N LYS A 297 -20.76 -15.88 6.71
CA LYS A 297 -21.55 -15.23 7.79
C LYS A 297 -22.91 -15.92 7.98
N LYS A 298 -23.63 -16.19 6.89
CA LYS A 298 -24.94 -16.86 6.92
C LYS A 298 -24.86 -18.25 7.57
N TRP A 299 -23.85 -19.05 7.22
CA TRP A 299 -23.67 -20.38 7.80
C TRP A 299 -23.22 -20.31 9.26
N HIS A 300 -22.40 -19.32 9.64
CA HIS A 300 -22.08 -19.08 11.05
C HIS A 300 -23.32 -18.75 11.90
N LYS A 301 -24.24 -17.91 11.41
CA LYS A 301 -25.50 -17.64 12.12
C LYS A 301 -26.38 -18.87 12.26
N LYS A 302 -26.37 -19.76 11.26
CA LYS A 302 -27.06 -21.07 11.39
C LYS A 302 -26.43 -21.91 12.49
N ALA A 303 -25.10 -21.99 12.55
CA ALA A 303 -24.39 -22.71 13.61
C ALA A 303 -24.72 -22.14 14.99
N GLU A 304 -24.74 -20.81 15.14
CA GLU A 304 -25.00 -20.13 16.41
C GLU A 304 -26.31 -20.57 17.11
N LYS A 305 -27.35 -20.93 16.34
CA LYS A 305 -28.63 -21.46 16.88
C LYS A 305 -28.49 -22.75 17.69
N PHE A 306 -27.40 -23.49 17.48
CA PHE A 306 -27.10 -24.74 18.18
C PHE A 306 -26.06 -24.56 19.29
N ARG A 307 -25.46 -23.38 19.43
CA ARG A 307 -24.33 -23.11 20.34
C ARG A 307 -24.59 -23.58 21.77
N ASP A 308 -25.76 -23.30 22.33
CA ASP A 308 -26.09 -23.65 23.73
C ASP A 308 -26.26 -25.16 23.97
N LYS A 309 -26.41 -25.94 22.90
CA LYS A 309 -26.53 -27.41 22.94
C LYS A 309 -25.20 -28.14 22.76
N VAL A 310 -24.16 -27.41 22.35
CA VAL A 310 -22.82 -27.93 22.10
C VAL A 310 -22.05 -28.02 23.41
N GLN A 311 -21.45 -29.17 23.68
CA GLN A 311 -20.67 -29.47 24.86
C GLN A 311 -19.20 -29.76 24.53
N PHE A 312 -18.88 -30.18 23.30
CA PHE A 312 -17.49 -30.46 22.92
C PHE A 312 -16.66 -29.19 22.77
N ASN A 313 -15.55 -29.14 23.49
CA ASN A 313 -14.60 -28.03 23.40
C ASN A 313 -13.99 -27.91 21.99
N THR A 314 -13.87 -29.01 21.22
CA THR A 314 -13.45 -29.00 19.81
C THR A 314 -14.37 -28.21 18.90
N SER A 315 -15.67 -28.44 19.06
CA SER A 315 -16.70 -27.76 18.29
C SER A 315 -16.70 -26.26 18.59
N LEU A 316 -16.74 -25.91 19.89
CA LEU A 316 -16.75 -24.52 20.35
C LEU A 316 -15.48 -23.76 19.94
N SER A 317 -14.30 -24.34 20.14
CA SER A 317 -13.03 -23.71 19.76
C SER A 317 -12.97 -23.43 18.27
N THR A 318 -13.29 -24.42 17.43
CA THR A 318 -13.32 -24.26 15.97
C THR A 318 -14.25 -23.10 15.60
N PHE A 319 -15.46 -23.06 16.14
CA PHE A 319 -16.41 -21.97 15.89
C PHE A 319 -15.86 -20.58 16.22
N TYR A 320 -15.26 -20.38 17.40
CA TYR A 320 -14.75 -19.06 17.80
C TYR A 320 -13.55 -18.61 16.95
N VAL A 321 -12.62 -19.52 16.63
CA VAL A 321 -11.46 -19.21 15.77
C VAL A 321 -11.87 -18.76 14.39
N LEU A 322 -12.90 -19.41 13.85
CA LEU A 322 -13.40 -19.13 12.54
C LEU A 322 -14.20 -17.84 12.52
N GLN A 323 -15.04 -17.59 13.53
CA GLN A 323 -15.69 -16.29 13.68
C GLN A 323 -14.68 -15.15 13.80
N PHE A 324 -13.56 -15.36 14.50
CA PHE A 324 -12.47 -14.40 14.56
C PHE A 324 -11.85 -14.16 13.17
N SER A 325 -11.53 -15.24 12.45
CA SER A 325 -10.91 -15.17 11.11
C SER A 325 -11.83 -14.52 10.07
N VAL A 326 -13.11 -14.89 10.07
CA VAL A 326 -14.17 -14.25 9.27
C VAL A 326 -14.25 -12.76 9.63
N SER A 327 -14.28 -12.42 10.91
CA SER A 327 -14.37 -11.02 11.34
C SER A 327 -13.18 -10.18 10.85
N ILE A 328 -11.94 -10.71 10.90
CA ILE A 328 -10.77 -10.02 10.34
C ILE A 328 -10.92 -9.79 8.84
N ALA A 329 -11.30 -10.83 8.10
CA ALA A 329 -11.48 -10.73 6.65
C ALA A 329 -12.53 -9.66 6.30
N PHE A 330 -13.67 -9.65 6.99
CA PHE A 330 -14.73 -8.65 6.81
C PHE A 330 -14.32 -7.24 7.20
N VAL A 331 -13.58 -7.05 8.31
CA VAL A 331 -13.01 -5.75 8.71
C VAL A 331 -12.09 -5.22 7.60
N LYS A 332 -11.23 -6.08 7.05
CA LYS A 332 -10.28 -5.67 6.00
C LYS A 332 -10.96 -5.36 4.68
N LEU A 333 -12.03 -6.08 4.34
CA LEU A 333 -12.85 -5.72 3.19
C LEU A 333 -13.71 -4.46 3.40
N GLY A 334 -13.64 -3.82 4.56
CA GLY A 334 -14.39 -2.60 4.88
C GLY A 334 -15.86 -2.83 5.25
N TYR A 335 -16.28 -4.08 5.48
CA TYR A 335 -17.69 -4.48 5.65
C TYR A 335 -18.17 -4.54 7.12
N ALA A 336 -17.29 -4.49 8.11
CA ALA A 336 -17.69 -4.50 9.52
C ALA A 336 -16.86 -3.50 10.35
N SER A 337 -17.51 -2.45 10.85
CA SER A 337 -16.97 -1.52 11.84
C SER A 337 -17.37 -1.86 13.29
N ALA A 338 -18.11 -2.96 13.50
CA ALA A 338 -18.68 -3.29 14.79
C ALA A 338 -17.67 -4.04 15.68
N ASP A 339 -16.94 -3.24 16.45
CA ASP A 339 -16.20 -3.60 17.67
C ASP A 339 -15.05 -4.62 17.54
N ILE A 340 -13.82 -4.09 17.39
CA ILE A 340 -12.57 -4.79 17.75
C ILE A 340 -12.68 -5.45 19.14
N LYS A 341 -13.54 -4.93 20.03
CA LYS A 341 -13.84 -5.50 21.34
C LYS A 341 -14.53 -6.87 21.22
N HIS A 342 -15.54 -7.01 20.36
CA HIS A 342 -16.22 -8.28 20.12
C HIS A 342 -15.26 -9.31 19.49
N ILE A 343 -14.41 -8.87 18.55
CA ILE A 343 -13.33 -9.69 17.98
C ILE A 343 -12.37 -10.16 19.08
N GLY A 344 -12.01 -9.29 20.02
CA GLY A 344 -11.18 -9.63 21.17
C GLY A 344 -11.83 -10.64 22.12
N GLU A 345 -13.15 -10.51 22.39
CA GLU A 345 -13.91 -11.46 23.20
C GLU A 345 -14.00 -12.83 22.53
N LEU A 346 -14.28 -12.88 21.23
CA LEU A 346 -14.25 -14.12 20.44
C LEU A 346 -12.88 -14.78 20.48
N LEU A 347 -11.81 -14.00 20.37
CA LEU A 347 -10.43 -14.50 20.47
C LEU A 347 -10.13 -15.05 21.88
N THR A 348 -10.49 -14.33 22.94
CA THR A 348 -10.30 -14.81 24.32
C THR A 348 -11.05 -16.12 24.54
N ASN A 349 -12.32 -16.19 24.11
CA ASN A 349 -13.12 -17.40 24.20
C ASN A 349 -12.52 -18.56 23.39
N ALA A 350 -11.97 -18.28 22.21
CA ALA A 350 -11.26 -19.27 21.39
C ALA A 350 -10.02 -19.79 22.13
N ILE A 351 -9.18 -18.89 22.65
CA ILE A 351 -7.95 -19.20 23.38
C ILE A 351 -8.26 -20.01 24.64
N GLU A 352 -9.24 -19.59 25.44
CA GLU A 352 -9.67 -20.31 26.64
C GLU A 352 -10.16 -21.71 26.28
N SER A 353 -11.06 -21.84 25.30
CA SER A 353 -11.59 -23.14 24.86
C SER A 353 -10.50 -24.07 24.32
N LEU A 354 -9.52 -23.53 23.59
CA LEU A 354 -8.37 -24.29 23.07
C LEU A 354 -7.39 -24.70 24.17
N SER A 355 -7.19 -23.87 25.19
CA SER A 355 -6.32 -24.22 26.33
C SER A 355 -6.84 -25.41 27.14
N LEU A 356 -8.15 -25.64 27.08
CA LEU A 356 -8.83 -26.79 27.69
C LEU A 356 -8.71 -28.04 26.81
N PHE A 357 -8.55 -27.90 25.49
CA PHE A 357 -8.58 -29.00 24.54
C PHE A 357 -7.18 -29.38 24.07
N HIS A 358 -6.78 -30.63 24.29
CA HIS A 358 -5.38 -31.01 24.13
C HIS A 358 -5.06 -31.92 22.93
N PRO A 359 -5.13 -31.39 21.70
CA PRO A 359 -4.18 -31.67 20.63
C PRO A 359 -3.42 -30.37 20.31
N LYS A 360 -2.14 -30.34 20.69
CA LYS A 360 -1.31 -29.12 20.70
C LYS A 360 -1.08 -28.46 19.33
N SER A 361 -1.31 -29.16 18.21
CA SER A 361 -0.98 -28.64 16.87
C SER A 361 -2.03 -27.66 16.36
N MET A 362 -3.31 -27.99 16.48
CA MET A 362 -4.38 -27.07 16.06
C MET A 362 -4.45 -25.82 16.96
N ALA A 363 -4.13 -25.95 18.24
CA ALA A 363 -4.01 -24.81 19.14
C ALA A 363 -2.82 -23.91 18.75
N ALA A 364 -1.66 -24.48 18.40
CA ALA A 364 -0.53 -23.72 17.86
C ALA A 364 -0.88 -23.00 16.55
N HIS A 365 -1.50 -23.70 15.60
CA HIS A 365 -1.97 -23.10 14.34
C HIS A 365 -2.93 -21.93 14.59
N THR A 366 -3.90 -22.13 15.49
CA THR A 366 -4.86 -21.07 15.82
C THR A 366 -4.17 -19.84 16.39
N ILE A 367 -3.23 -20.01 17.32
CA ILE A 367 -2.49 -18.88 17.90
C ILE A 367 -1.81 -18.07 16.79
N LEU A 368 -1.13 -18.75 15.86
CA LEU A 368 -0.47 -18.13 14.72
C LEU A 368 -1.47 -17.40 13.80
N SER A 369 -2.57 -18.07 13.43
CA SER A 369 -3.65 -17.46 12.65
C SER A 369 -4.29 -16.26 13.36
N ALA A 370 -4.35 -16.27 14.69
CA ALA A 370 -4.85 -15.16 15.49
C ALA A 370 -3.90 -13.96 15.48
N SER A 371 -2.61 -14.19 15.69
CA SER A 371 -1.59 -13.14 15.64
C SER A 371 -1.40 -12.58 14.23
N LEU A 372 -1.62 -13.38 13.18
CA LEU A 372 -1.62 -12.96 11.77
C LEU A 372 -2.55 -11.76 11.52
N GLY A 373 -3.76 -11.81 12.10
CA GLY A 373 -4.74 -10.73 11.99
C GLY A 373 -4.24 -9.41 12.57
N PHE A 374 -3.49 -9.47 13.68
CA PHE A 374 -2.85 -8.30 14.27
C PHE A 374 -1.62 -7.85 13.48
N ALA A 375 -0.87 -8.76 12.85
CA ALA A 375 0.23 -8.40 11.95
C ALA A 375 -0.27 -7.57 10.77
N ILE A 376 -1.39 -7.97 10.18
CA ILE A 376 -2.09 -7.21 9.14
C ILE A 376 -2.48 -5.81 9.64
N GLY A 377 -3.12 -5.71 10.82
CA GLY A 377 -3.52 -4.43 11.39
C GLY A 377 -2.33 -3.53 11.78
N ALA A 378 -1.19 -4.13 12.13
CA ALA A 378 0.04 -3.42 12.47
C ALA A 378 0.74 -2.84 11.22
N LEU A 379 0.66 -3.54 10.08
CA LEU A 379 1.21 -3.07 8.81
C LEU A 379 0.34 -2.04 8.10
N ASP A 380 -0.97 -2.06 8.29
CA ASP A 380 -1.92 -1.14 7.65
C ASP A 380 -1.58 0.33 7.97
N GLU A 381 -1.09 1.07 6.97
CA GLU A 381 -0.60 2.44 7.13
C GLU A 381 -1.76 3.44 7.34
N THR A 382 -3.01 3.05 7.07
CA THR A 382 -4.20 3.89 7.35
C THR A 382 -4.52 3.96 8.84
N ASN A 383 -4.04 3.01 9.63
CA ASN A 383 -4.24 3.00 11.07
C ASN A 383 -3.38 4.07 11.74
N ILE A 384 -3.95 4.78 12.71
CA ILE A 384 -3.18 5.72 13.53
C ILE A 384 -2.04 4.98 14.25
N LYS A 385 -0.90 5.66 14.44
CA LYS A 385 0.30 5.14 15.12
C LYS A 385 0.00 4.29 16.36
N LEU A 386 -0.89 4.75 17.23
CA LEU A 386 -1.26 4.05 18.47
C LEU A 386 -1.92 2.69 18.20
N THR A 387 -2.76 2.58 17.18
CA THR A 387 -3.42 1.32 16.79
C THR A 387 -2.41 0.33 16.21
N ARG A 388 -1.48 0.80 15.38
CA ARG A 388 -0.39 -0.02 14.84
C ARG A 388 0.49 -0.57 15.96
N LEU A 389 0.90 0.27 16.91
CA LEU A 389 1.66 -0.13 18.11
C LEU A 389 0.91 -1.16 18.97
N ARG A 390 -0.37 -0.92 19.26
CA ARG A 390 -1.20 -1.88 20.02
C ARG A 390 -1.35 -3.22 19.32
N SER A 391 -1.41 -3.23 17.99
CA SER A 391 -1.49 -4.46 17.22
C SER A 391 -0.17 -5.22 17.28
N ALA A 392 0.96 -4.54 17.10
CA ALA A 392 2.29 -5.14 17.27
C ALA A 392 2.50 -5.70 18.70
N ASP A 393 2.05 -4.97 19.73
CA ASP A 393 2.15 -5.41 21.14
C ASP A 393 1.32 -6.68 21.40
N ARG A 394 0.12 -6.75 20.82
CA ARG A 394 -0.74 -7.94 20.91
C ARG A 394 -0.09 -9.17 20.28
N ILE A 395 0.61 -9.03 19.16
CA ILE A 395 1.37 -10.14 18.55
C ILE A 395 2.38 -10.69 19.55
N LEU A 396 3.17 -9.81 20.17
CA LEU A 396 4.18 -10.20 21.17
C LEU A 396 3.53 -10.94 22.35
N ASN A 397 2.46 -10.38 22.91
CA ASN A 397 1.77 -10.97 24.07
C ASN A 397 1.13 -12.33 23.76
N ILE A 398 0.48 -12.46 22.60
CA ILE A 398 -0.18 -13.70 22.16
C ILE A 398 0.86 -14.80 21.93
N LEU A 399 1.95 -14.48 21.22
CA LEU A 399 2.99 -15.46 20.91
C LEU A 399 3.83 -15.83 22.14
N GLU A 400 4.04 -14.90 23.08
CA GLU A 400 4.70 -15.21 24.35
C GLU A 400 3.85 -16.11 25.24
N TRP A 401 2.55 -15.83 25.34
CA TRP A 401 1.61 -16.74 26.00
C TRP A 401 1.60 -18.12 25.33
N GLY A 402 1.56 -18.15 24.00
CA GLY A 402 1.59 -19.38 23.22
C GLY A 402 2.84 -20.22 23.45
N LYS A 403 4.03 -19.61 23.58
CA LYS A 403 5.26 -20.33 23.91
C LYS A 403 5.20 -21.02 25.28
N ASN A 404 4.57 -20.38 26.27
CA ASN A 404 4.47 -20.88 27.63
C ASN A 404 3.42 -21.98 27.76
N GLU A 405 2.26 -21.82 27.11
CA GLU A 405 1.13 -22.76 27.26
C GLU A 405 1.11 -23.87 26.20
N ILE A 406 1.75 -23.66 25.04
CA ILE A 406 1.77 -24.62 23.92
C ILE A 406 3.21 -25.06 23.59
N PRO A 407 3.69 -26.18 24.17
CA PRO A 407 5.03 -26.70 23.93
C PRO A 407 5.41 -26.92 22.46
N MET A 408 4.45 -27.15 21.55
CA MET A 408 4.75 -27.28 20.11
C MET A 408 5.27 -25.98 19.49
N LEU A 409 4.91 -24.82 20.04
CA LEU A 409 5.45 -23.53 19.58
C LEU A 409 6.88 -23.31 20.03
N THR A 410 7.50 -24.22 20.78
CA THR A 410 8.92 -24.15 21.20
C THR A 410 9.71 -25.43 20.88
N ASP A 411 9.03 -26.49 20.43
CA ASP A 411 9.65 -27.76 20.08
C ASP A 411 10.35 -27.66 18.69
N PRO A 412 11.65 -28.00 18.61
CA PRO A 412 12.43 -27.90 17.37
C PRO A 412 11.95 -28.85 16.25
N ASN A 413 11.17 -29.89 16.58
CA ASN A 413 10.59 -30.79 15.59
C ASN A 413 9.48 -30.13 14.75
N TYR A 414 8.86 -29.06 15.24
CA TYR A 414 7.75 -28.35 14.57
C TYR A 414 8.25 -27.16 13.77
N LYS A 415 9.12 -27.46 12.80
CA LYS A 415 9.87 -26.47 12.03
C LYS A 415 8.99 -25.39 11.38
N LEU A 416 7.84 -25.78 10.81
CA LEU A 416 6.95 -24.86 10.11
C LEU A 416 6.29 -23.85 11.06
N TYR A 417 5.89 -24.26 12.26
CA TYR A 417 5.33 -23.34 13.26
C TYR A 417 6.38 -22.41 13.86
N ASN A 418 7.59 -22.89 14.11
CA ASN A 418 8.69 -22.03 14.53
C ASN A 418 8.95 -20.94 13.49
N PHE A 419 8.93 -21.30 12.20
CA PHE A 419 9.10 -20.36 11.10
C PHE A 419 8.00 -19.28 11.04
N PHE A 420 6.72 -19.65 11.13
CA PHE A 420 5.63 -18.66 11.14
C PHE A 420 5.64 -17.77 12.39
N ARG A 421 5.87 -18.35 13.56
CA ARG A 421 6.04 -17.60 14.82
C ARG A 421 7.13 -16.54 14.68
N ASP A 422 8.31 -16.95 14.19
CA ASP A 422 9.45 -16.06 14.06
C ASP A 422 9.20 -14.98 13.00
N THR A 423 8.48 -15.32 11.93
CA THR A 423 8.03 -14.36 10.92
C THR A 423 7.18 -13.25 11.51
N GLU A 424 6.15 -13.61 12.29
CA GLU A 424 5.26 -12.63 12.91
C GLU A 424 5.95 -11.79 13.98
N LEU A 425 6.83 -12.40 14.79
CA LEU A 425 7.66 -11.67 15.76
C LEU A 425 8.62 -10.69 15.07
N CYS A 426 9.25 -11.11 13.97
CA CYS A 426 10.15 -10.26 13.19
C CYS A 426 9.40 -9.02 12.67
N THR A 427 8.22 -9.20 12.11
CA THR A 427 7.37 -8.10 11.63
C THR A 427 6.92 -7.19 12.78
N ALA A 428 6.49 -7.75 13.92
CA ALA A 428 6.11 -6.97 15.09
C ALA A 428 7.28 -6.10 15.60
N TYR A 429 8.48 -6.67 15.74
CA TYR A 429 9.67 -5.93 16.15
C TYR A 429 10.11 -4.87 15.13
N ALA A 430 10.02 -5.15 13.82
CA ALA A 430 10.31 -4.16 12.80
C ALA A 430 9.39 -2.93 12.91
N ILE A 431 8.07 -3.16 13.07
CA ILE A 431 7.07 -2.09 13.24
C ILE A 431 7.29 -1.32 14.56
N MET A 432 7.57 -2.03 15.66
CA MET A 432 7.93 -1.39 16.93
C MET A 432 9.15 -0.49 16.77
N GLY A 433 10.17 -0.94 16.04
CA GLY A 433 11.34 -0.13 15.69
C GLY A 433 10.99 1.10 14.86
N GLU A 434 10.14 0.95 13.83
CA GLU A 434 9.68 2.05 12.98
C GLU A 434 8.97 3.14 13.79
N LEU A 435 8.10 2.74 14.71
CA LEU A 435 7.21 3.63 15.45
C LEU A 435 7.80 4.12 16.77
N ALA A 436 8.91 3.54 17.25
CA ALA A 436 9.58 3.94 18.48
C ALA A 436 10.04 5.40 18.43
N GLU A 437 9.72 6.17 19.48
CA GLU A 437 10.16 7.56 19.63
C GLU A 437 11.56 7.63 20.27
N ASP A 438 11.82 6.76 21.24
CA ASP A 438 13.12 6.63 21.87
C ASP A 438 14.12 5.89 20.99
N LYS A 439 15.35 6.41 20.91
CA LYS A 439 16.41 5.87 20.06
C LYS A 439 16.93 4.52 20.57
N ASN A 440 16.98 4.32 21.88
CA ASN A 440 17.47 3.08 22.48
C ASN A 440 16.45 1.95 22.29
N GLU A 441 15.17 2.24 22.51
CA GLU A 441 14.07 1.30 22.22
C GLU A 441 14.05 0.90 20.74
N ARG A 442 14.15 1.89 19.83
CA ARG A 442 14.26 1.62 18.40
C ARG A 442 15.40 0.65 18.09
N THR A 443 16.58 0.92 18.63
CA THR A 443 17.78 0.10 18.40
C THR A 443 17.57 -1.33 18.90
N LYS A 444 16.99 -1.49 20.09
CA LYS A 444 16.68 -2.80 20.67
C LYS A 444 15.73 -3.61 19.77
N TYR A 445 14.62 -3.00 19.34
CA TYR A 445 13.64 -3.68 18.49
C TYR A 445 14.21 -4.03 17.11
N VAL A 446 14.97 -3.12 16.50
CA VAL A 446 15.66 -3.40 15.22
C VAL A 446 16.63 -4.57 15.36
N GLN A 447 17.42 -4.66 16.44
CA GLN A 447 18.32 -5.80 16.68
C GLN A 447 17.56 -7.12 16.83
N GLN A 448 16.42 -7.13 17.53
CA GLN A 448 15.58 -8.32 17.67
C GLN A 448 14.99 -8.76 16.32
N ALA A 449 14.50 -7.81 15.52
CA ALA A 449 14.00 -8.07 14.18
C ALA A 449 15.10 -8.66 13.28
N LEU A 450 16.30 -8.07 13.26
CA LEU A 450 17.42 -8.57 12.44
C LEU A 450 17.82 -10.01 12.79
N LYS A 451 17.89 -10.33 14.09
CA LYS A 451 18.23 -11.69 14.55
C LYS A 451 17.22 -12.71 14.04
N LEU A 452 15.93 -12.42 14.17
CA LEU A 452 14.87 -13.31 13.67
C LEU A 452 14.90 -13.37 12.14
N PHE A 453 15.11 -12.23 11.46
CA PHE A 453 15.21 -12.15 10.01
C PHE A 453 16.29 -13.10 9.47
N ASP A 454 17.48 -13.12 10.05
CA ASP A 454 18.55 -14.01 9.62
C ASP A 454 18.19 -15.50 9.80
N GLN A 455 17.57 -15.87 10.92
CA GLN A 455 17.10 -17.24 11.19
C GLN A 455 16.05 -17.69 10.17
N ILE A 456 15.11 -16.80 9.86
CA ILE A 456 14.03 -17.02 8.89
C ILE A 456 14.60 -17.19 7.48
N MET A 457 15.56 -16.35 7.09
CA MET A 457 16.22 -16.43 5.78
C MET A 457 17.11 -17.66 5.63
N GLU A 458 17.71 -18.15 6.71
CA GLU A 458 18.43 -19.42 6.71
C GLU A 458 17.48 -20.60 6.47
N PHE A 459 16.33 -20.62 7.15
CA PHE A 459 15.30 -21.63 6.93
C PHE A 459 14.77 -21.61 5.49
N SER A 460 14.47 -20.43 4.93
CA SER A 460 13.90 -20.32 3.59
C SER A 460 14.87 -20.68 2.46
N LYS A 461 16.18 -20.52 2.65
CA LYS A 461 17.21 -20.95 1.70
C LYS A 461 17.30 -22.47 1.59
N GLN A 462 17.09 -23.17 2.70
CA GLN A 462 17.25 -24.62 2.72
C GLN A 462 16.15 -25.32 1.91
N LYS A 463 14.94 -24.73 1.82
CA LYS A 463 13.77 -25.41 1.24
C LYS A 463 12.77 -24.41 0.61
N PRO A 464 12.68 -24.31 -0.72
CA PRO A 464 11.63 -23.52 -1.37
C PRO A 464 10.31 -24.29 -1.30
N ILE A 465 9.39 -23.88 -0.41
CA ILE A 465 8.04 -24.44 -0.35
C ILE A 465 7.10 -23.51 -1.11
N SER A 466 6.54 -24.00 -2.22
CA SER A 466 5.55 -23.32 -3.07
C SER A 466 4.14 -23.63 -2.57
N ASN A 467 3.74 -23.18 -1.37
CA ASN A 467 2.34 -23.31 -0.92
C ASN A 467 1.71 -21.94 -0.65
N GLN A 468 0.39 -21.89 -0.51
CA GLN A 468 -0.34 -20.63 -0.35
C GLN A 468 0.01 -19.90 0.96
N SER A 469 0.29 -20.63 2.06
CA SER A 469 0.70 -20.00 3.32
C SER A 469 2.02 -19.23 3.24
N PHE A 470 2.92 -19.57 2.30
CA PHE A 470 4.17 -18.85 2.09
C PHE A 470 3.96 -17.46 1.49
N TYR A 471 2.79 -17.18 0.89
CA TYR A 471 2.43 -15.80 0.51
C TYR A 471 2.51 -14.86 1.72
N PHE A 472 1.91 -15.25 2.84
CA PHE A 472 1.94 -14.47 4.06
C PHE A 472 3.37 -14.27 4.56
N TYR A 473 4.20 -15.32 4.54
CA TYR A 473 5.63 -15.19 4.84
C TYR A 473 6.31 -14.14 3.96
N TYR A 474 6.18 -14.27 2.63
CA TYR A 474 6.81 -13.35 1.70
C TYR A 474 6.34 -11.91 1.91
N PHE A 475 5.04 -11.70 2.11
CA PHE A 475 4.44 -10.39 2.36
C PHE A 475 4.93 -9.76 3.68
N PHE A 476 4.92 -10.51 4.78
CA PHE A 476 5.31 -9.99 6.10
C PHE A 476 6.80 -9.72 6.18
N ILE A 477 7.63 -10.57 5.60
CA ILE A 477 9.09 -10.41 5.63
C ILE A 477 9.58 -9.41 4.60
N SER A 478 8.94 -9.28 3.42
CA SER A 478 9.25 -8.16 2.52
C SER A 478 8.90 -6.82 3.18
N SER A 479 7.77 -6.73 3.88
CA SER A 479 7.37 -5.54 4.62
C SER A 479 8.37 -5.23 5.74
N ALA A 480 8.76 -6.22 6.54
CA ALA A 480 9.78 -6.07 7.57
C ALA A 480 11.13 -5.65 6.97
N ALA A 481 11.54 -6.22 5.83
CA ALA A 481 12.77 -5.86 5.14
C ALA A 481 12.76 -4.40 4.65
N ILE A 482 11.65 -3.92 4.10
CA ILE A 482 11.50 -2.51 3.70
C ILE A 482 11.60 -1.58 4.92
N ILE A 483 10.95 -1.94 6.03
CA ILE A 483 11.05 -1.18 7.29
C ILE A 483 12.49 -1.15 7.78
N LEU A 484 13.16 -2.30 7.86
CA LEU A 484 14.56 -2.40 8.27
C LEU A 484 15.49 -1.59 7.35
N ALA A 485 15.29 -1.65 6.03
CA ALA A 485 16.06 -0.86 5.07
C ALA A 485 15.94 0.66 5.30
N LYS A 486 14.78 1.15 5.77
CA LYS A 486 14.60 2.57 6.13
C LYS A 486 15.32 2.93 7.43
N LEU A 487 15.34 2.01 8.41
CA LEU A 487 15.85 2.25 9.77
C LEU A 487 17.37 2.07 9.90
N LEU A 488 17.99 1.24 9.06
CA LEU A 488 19.43 0.99 9.09
C LEU A 488 20.22 2.20 8.57
N PRO A 489 21.39 2.54 9.14
CA PRO A 489 22.13 3.73 8.73
C PRO A 489 22.98 3.52 7.47
N GLU A 490 23.53 2.32 7.27
CA GLU A 490 24.53 2.07 6.21
C GLU A 490 23.90 1.77 4.85
N ILE A 491 24.38 2.44 3.80
CA ILE A 491 23.87 2.28 2.42
C ILE A 491 23.96 0.83 1.95
N ALA A 492 25.03 0.11 2.30
CA ALA A 492 25.22 -1.29 1.92
C ALA A 492 24.15 -2.20 2.54
N GLU A 493 23.80 -1.98 3.81
CA GLU A 493 22.73 -2.72 4.48
C GLU A 493 21.36 -2.36 3.91
N LYS A 494 21.07 -1.07 3.70
CA LYS A 494 19.81 -0.63 3.06
C LYS A 494 19.60 -1.33 1.72
N ARG A 495 20.65 -1.35 0.88
CA ARG A 495 20.65 -2.04 -0.42
C ARG A 495 20.31 -3.51 -0.26
N LYS A 496 21.01 -4.23 0.64
CA LYS A 496 20.78 -5.65 0.92
C LYS A 496 19.31 -5.94 1.23
N TYR A 497 18.71 -5.18 2.15
CA TYR A 497 17.32 -5.42 2.57
C TYR A 497 16.30 -5.06 1.49
N TYR A 498 16.52 -4.00 0.69
CA TYR A 498 15.65 -3.71 -0.46
C TYR A 498 15.74 -4.81 -1.53
N GLU A 499 16.94 -5.31 -1.85
CA GLU A 499 17.12 -6.41 -2.81
C GLU A 499 16.43 -7.70 -2.33
N ILE A 500 16.55 -8.03 -1.04
CA ILE A 500 15.82 -9.16 -0.44
C ILE A 500 14.31 -8.95 -0.50
N ALA A 501 13.81 -7.76 -0.14
CA ALA A 501 12.39 -7.46 -0.18
C ALA A 501 11.81 -7.64 -1.60
N ILE A 502 12.52 -7.15 -2.62
CA ILE A 502 12.14 -7.28 -4.03
C ILE A 502 12.05 -8.75 -4.43
N ASP A 503 13.04 -9.58 -4.11
CA ASP A 503 13.03 -11.02 -4.42
C ASP A 503 11.83 -11.73 -3.76
N LEU A 504 11.55 -11.44 -2.49
CA LEU A 504 10.41 -12.02 -1.78
C LEU A 504 9.06 -11.56 -2.37
N ILE A 505 8.93 -10.29 -2.74
CA ILE A 505 7.72 -9.76 -3.39
C ILE A 505 7.49 -10.43 -4.75
N GLU A 506 8.55 -10.58 -5.57
CA GLU A 506 8.45 -11.27 -6.86
C GLU A 506 8.03 -12.73 -6.69
N LYS A 507 8.52 -13.42 -5.66
CA LYS A 507 8.06 -14.78 -5.31
C LYS A 507 6.59 -14.79 -4.91
N ALA A 508 6.15 -13.84 -4.10
CA ALA A 508 4.76 -13.74 -3.68
C ALA A 508 3.79 -13.50 -4.85
N ILE A 509 4.16 -12.61 -5.80
CA ILE A 509 3.32 -12.28 -6.97
C ILE A 509 3.10 -13.49 -7.91
N ARG A 510 4.06 -14.43 -7.92
CA ARG A 510 3.98 -15.68 -8.70
C ARG A 510 3.05 -16.72 -8.07
N LEU A 511 2.74 -16.60 -6.77
CA LEU A 511 1.77 -17.50 -6.13
C LEU A 511 0.34 -17.15 -6.60
N PRO A 512 -0.53 -18.15 -6.84
CA PRO A 512 -1.92 -17.94 -7.22
C PRO A 512 -2.76 -17.55 -6.00
N PHE A 513 -2.44 -16.43 -5.37
CA PHE A 513 -3.09 -15.92 -4.17
C PHE A 513 -3.61 -14.50 -4.42
N ASN A 514 -4.94 -14.32 -4.37
CA ASN A 514 -5.57 -13.05 -4.76
C ASN A 514 -5.74 -12.04 -3.62
N PHE A 515 -5.63 -12.45 -2.35
CA PHE A 515 -5.78 -11.58 -1.19
C PHE A 515 -4.52 -10.72 -0.96
N HIS A 516 -4.65 -9.40 -0.87
CA HIS A 516 -3.55 -8.39 -0.91
C HIS A 516 -2.71 -8.34 -2.18
N ARG A 517 -3.19 -8.97 -3.27
CA ARG A 517 -2.41 -8.99 -4.52
C ARG A 517 -2.26 -7.60 -5.15
N ASP A 518 -3.23 -6.72 -4.94
CA ASP A 518 -3.17 -5.31 -5.31
C ASP A 518 -2.12 -4.53 -4.50
N GLU A 519 -2.10 -4.67 -3.18
CA GLU A 519 -1.10 -4.01 -2.32
C GLU A 519 0.33 -4.47 -2.66
N ILE A 520 0.54 -5.78 -2.87
CA ILE A 520 1.88 -6.34 -3.07
C ILE A 520 2.50 -5.97 -4.43
N VAL A 521 1.69 -5.83 -5.49
CA VAL A 521 2.20 -5.35 -6.79
C VAL A 521 2.64 -3.89 -6.74
N PHE A 522 1.96 -3.05 -5.94
CA PHE A 522 2.39 -1.68 -5.68
C PHE A 522 3.64 -1.63 -4.79
N MET A 523 3.75 -2.54 -3.81
CA MET A 523 4.92 -2.67 -2.96
C MET A 523 6.20 -2.92 -3.77
N LEU A 524 6.12 -3.73 -4.84
CA LEU A 524 7.24 -3.97 -5.75
C LEU A 524 7.74 -2.67 -6.41
N GLY A 525 6.81 -1.86 -6.92
CA GLY A 525 7.12 -0.56 -7.51
C GLY A 525 7.79 0.39 -6.52
N LYS A 526 7.27 0.46 -5.29
CA LYS A 526 7.82 1.27 -4.18
C LYS A 526 9.23 0.80 -3.81
N ALA A 527 9.44 -0.50 -3.66
CA ALA A 527 10.76 -1.05 -3.32
C ALA A 527 11.81 -0.77 -4.40
N TYR A 528 11.47 -0.96 -5.69
CA TYR A 528 12.37 -0.57 -6.78
C TYR A 528 12.61 0.94 -6.85
N HIS A 529 11.61 1.77 -6.55
CA HIS A 529 11.76 3.23 -6.54
C HIS A 529 12.77 3.65 -5.46
N GLU A 530 12.58 3.21 -4.22
CA GLU A 530 13.48 3.51 -3.11
C GLU A 530 14.90 2.99 -3.35
N LEU A 531 15.04 1.78 -3.88
CA LEU A 531 16.35 1.23 -4.26
C LEU A 531 17.03 2.04 -5.37
N GLY A 532 16.27 2.44 -6.39
CA GLY A 532 16.76 3.25 -7.50
C GLY A 532 17.23 4.63 -7.04
N ILE A 533 16.51 5.25 -6.09
CA ILE A 533 16.92 6.51 -5.45
C ILE A 533 18.19 6.30 -4.62
N LEU A 534 18.23 5.25 -3.79
CA LEU A 534 19.36 4.95 -2.92
C LEU A 534 20.66 4.76 -3.71
N LEU A 535 20.59 4.07 -4.84
CA LEU A 535 21.74 3.76 -5.70
C LEU A 535 22.01 4.83 -6.77
N ASN A 536 21.10 5.78 -6.95
CA ASN A 536 21.09 6.71 -8.08
C ASN A 536 21.20 5.98 -9.44
N ASP A 537 20.49 4.86 -9.59
CA ASP A 537 20.56 3.97 -10.76
C ASP A 537 19.28 4.04 -11.62
N SER A 538 19.41 4.68 -12.78
CA SER A 538 18.33 4.80 -13.78
C SER A 538 17.78 3.45 -14.26
N LYS A 539 18.57 2.37 -14.27
CA LYS A 539 18.09 1.03 -14.67
C LYS A 539 17.12 0.46 -13.64
N VAL A 540 17.41 0.68 -12.35
CA VAL A 540 16.53 0.26 -11.25
C VAL A 540 15.24 1.10 -11.25
N LEU A 541 15.34 2.41 -11.50
CA LEU A 541 14.16 3.27 -11.67
C LEU A 541 13.28 2.84 -12.85
N LYS A 542 13.86 2.36 -13.95
CA LYS A 542 13.08 1.75 -15.05
C LYS A 542 12.35 0.48 -14.63
N LYS A 543 12.93 -0.35 -13.74
CA LYS A 543 12.21 -1.50 -13.17
C LYS A 543 11.04 -1.04 -12.30
N SER A 544 11.21 0.04 -11.53
CA SER A 544 10.11 0.65 -10.77
C SER A 544 8.96 1.09 -11.69
N TYR A 545 9.27 1.74 -12.81
CA TYR A 545 8.28 2.13 -13.82
C TYR A 545 7.48 0.91 -14.31
N LEU A 546 8.16 -0.16 -14.72
CA LEU A 546 7.51 -1.38 -15.20
C LEU A 546 6.64 -2.03 -14.13
N ALA A 547 7.11 -2.09 -12.88
CA ALA A 547 6.34 -2.65 -11.77
C ALA A 547 5.06 -1.84 -11.50
N TYR A 548 5.13 -0.51 -11.50
CA TYR A 548 3.93 0.33 -11.36
C TYR A 548 2.98 0.21 -12.55
N MET A 549 3.48 0.11 -13.78
CA MET A 549 2.64 -0.12 -14.96
C MET A 549 1.88 -1.46 -14.87
N ASN A 550 2.55 -2.53 -14.46
CA ASN A 550 1.91 -3.83 -14.24
C ASN A 550 0.84 -3.75 -13.14
N ALA A 551 1.12 -3.04 -12.04
CA ALA A 551 0.15 -2.81 -10.97
C ALA A 551 -1.08 -2.03 -11.46
N ILE A 552 -0.86 -0.98 -12.26
CA ILE A 552 -1.94 -0.19 -12.88
C ILE A 552 -2.81 -1.06 -13.79
N GLU A 553 -2.21 -1.89 -14.65
CA GLU A 553 -2.94 -2.78 -15.55
C GLU A 553 -3.77 -3.81 -14.77
N PHE A 554 -3.17 -4.44 -13.76
CA PHE A 554 -3.85 -5.36 -12.86
C PHE A 554 -5.08 -4.71 -12.20
N CYS A 555 -4.92 -3.52 -11.61
CA CYS A 555 -6.01 -2.79 -10.96
C CYS A 555 -7.08 -2.29 -11.95
N LYS A 556 -6.66 -1.84 -13.13
CA LYS A 556 -7.56 -1.38 -14.19
C LYS A 556 -8.48 -2.50 -14.67
N ASN A 557 -7.96 -3.71 -14.85
CA ASN A 557 -8.74 -4.88 -15.25
C ASN A 557 -9.80 -5.27 -14.19
N LYS A 558 -9.57 -4.91 -12.92
CA LYS A 558 -10.52 -5.10 -11.82
C LYS A 558 -11.45 -3.89 -11.57
N GLY A 559 -11.29 -2.80 -12.32
CA GLY A 559 -12.08 -1.58 -12.12
C GLY A 559 -11.68 -0.72 -10.92
N PHE A 560 -10.50 -0.94 -10.32
CA PHE A 560 -10.01 -0.21 -9.14
C PHE A 560 -9.39 1.14 -9.53
N TYR A 561 -10.26 2.10 -9.88
CA TYR A 561 -9.83 3.36 -10.45
C TYR A 561 -9.14 4.31 -9.45
N SER A 562 -9.35 4.17 -8.14
CA SER A 562 -8.61 4.91 -7.12
C SER A 562 -7.16 4.44 -7.03
N LEU A 563 -6.92 3.13 -7.08
CA LEU A 563 -5.59 2.51 -7.14
C LEU A 563 -4.89 2.81 -8.47
N VAL A 564 -5.60 2.74 -9.60
CA VAL A 564 -5.06 3.17 -10.90
C VAL A 564 -4.61 4.63 -10.84
N GLY A 565 -5.43 5.52 -10.27
CA GLY A 565 -5.07 6.92 -10.05
C GLY A 565 -3.80 7.07 -9.22
N SER A 566 -3.67 6.28 -8.15
CA SER A 566 -2.49 6.28 -7.28
C SER A 566 -1.23 5.76 -7.96
N GLY A 567 -1.35 4.76 -8.84
CA GLY A 567 -0.24 4.30 -9.66
C GLY A 567 0.27 5.37 -10.63
N TYR A 568 -0.63 6.12 -11.25
CA TYR A 568 -0.22 7.24 -12.09
C TYR A 568 0.43 8.38 -11.28
N VAL A 569 0.03 8.62 -10.02
CA VAL A 569 0.75 9.55 -9.14
C VAL A 569 2.18 9.06 -8.86
N ASN A 570 2.36 7.78 -8.54
CA ASN A 570 3.69 7.20 -8.32
C ASN A 570 4.57 7.29 -9.58
N LEU A 571 4.00 7.05 -10.77
CA LEU A 571 4.70 7.23 -12.04
C LEU A 571 5.04 8.71 -12.31
N ALA A 572 4.15 9.64 -11.98
CA ALA A 572 4.43 11.07 -12.13
C ALA A 572 5.62 11.50 -11.26
N GLN A 573 5.66 11.06 -10.00
CA GLN A 573 6.78 11.30 -9.11
C GLN A 573 8.08 10.67 -9.63
N LEU A 574 8.01 9.45 -10.18
CA LEU A 574 9.16 8.77 -10.78
C LEU A 574 9.70 9.53 -12.01
N GLU A 575 8.82 10.04 -12.88
CA GLU A 575 9.20 10.83 -14.06
C GLU A 575 9.81 12.19 -13.67
N ASP A 576 9.26 12.88 -12.66
CA ASP A 576 9.85 14.10 -12.11
C ASP A 576 11.28 13.85 -11.60
N ARG A 577 11.50 12.72 -10.90
CA ARG A 577 12.84 12.31 -10.44
C ARG A 577 13.82 12.09 -11.58
N LEU A 578 13.35 11.63 -12.73
CA LEU A 578 14.15 11.45 -13.94
C LEU A 578 14.34 12.76 -14.73
N GLY A 579 13.69 13.86 -14.31
CA GLY A 579 13.70 15.15 -14.99
C GLY A 579 12.73 15.25 -16.17
N ASN A 580 11.81 14.30 -16.30
CA ASN A 580 10.84 14.21 -17.40
C ASN A 580 9.52 14.92 -17.02
N PHE A 581 9.60 16.24 -16.75
CA PHE A 581 8.48 17.00 -16.16
C PHE A 581 7.19 16.98 -17.01
N LEU A 582 7.27 16.99 -18.34
CA LEU A 582 6.08 16.86 -19.20
C LEU A 582 5.40 15.49 -19.04
N SER A 583 6.18 14.41 -19.02
CA SER A 583 5.66 13.06 -18.78
C SER A 583 5.09 12.92 -17.36
N ALA A 584 5.68 13.60 -16.37
CA ALA A 584 5.11 13.69 -15.03
C ALA A 584 3.74 14.39 -15.03
N ALA A 585 3.61 15.52 -15.73
CA ALA A 585 2.34 16.23 -15.90
C ALA A 585 1.26 15.36 -16.59
N GLU A 586 1.62 14.62 -17.64
CA GLU A 586 0.73 13.68 -18.32
C GLU A 586 0.24 12.58 -17.38
N ASN A 587 1.13 12.02 -16.56
CA ASN A 587 0.75 11.01 -15.58
C ASN A 587 -0.17 11.59 -14.49
N TYR A 588 0.06 12.82 -14.00
CA TYR A 588 -0.92 13.49 -13.14
C TYR A 588 -2.28 13.67 -13.83
N GLN A 589 -2.32 13.97 -15.12
CA GLN A 589 -3.57 14.07 -15.87
C GLN A 589 -4.28 12.71 -15.98
N LYS A 590 -3.56 11.62 -16.21
CA LYS A 590 -4.12 10.25 -16.18
C LYS A 590 -4.63 9.88 -14.80
N ALA A 591 -3.94 10.29 -13.74
CA ALA A 591 -4.38 10.11 -12.36
C ALA A 591 -5.72 10.84 -12.12
N ILE A 592 -5.82 12.11 -12.51
CA ILE A 592 -7.04 12.92 -12.42
C ILE A 592 -8.20 12.23 -13.14
N SER A 593 -8.01 11.80 -14.39
CA SER A 593 -9.06 11.11 -15.16
C SER A 593 -9.48 9.78 -14.53
N SER A 594 -8.58 9.09 -13.85
CA SER A 594 -8.90 7.86 -13.11
C SER A 594 -9.70 8.17 -11.86
N PHE A 595 -9.36 9.22 -11.13
CA PHE A 595 -10.16 9.69 -10.00
C PHE A 595 -11.52 10.23 -10.42
N ASP A 596 -11.66 10.86 -11.60
CA ASP A 596 -12.96 11.21 -12.15
C ASP A 596 -13.84 9.97 -12.36
N ARG A 597 -13.26 8.88 -12.91
CA ARG A 597 -13.99 7.60 -13.04
C ARG A 597 -14.36 7.00 -11.69
N ALA A 598 -13.47 7.06 -10.70
CA ALA A 598 -13.77 6.63 -9.34
C ALA A 598 -14.90 7.49 -8.75
N LEU A 599 -14.86 8.82 -8.93
CA LEU A 599 -15.85 9.77 -8.40
C LEU A 599 -17.26 9.55 -8.96
N LEU A 600 -17.41 9.04 -10.18
CA LEU A 600 -18.71 8.60 -10.70
C LEU A 600 -19.40 7.58 -9.77
N MET A 601 -18.63 6.82 -9.00
CA MET A 601 -19.12 5.83 -8.04
C MET A 601 -19.32 6.40 -6.63
N PHE A 602 -18.80 7.60 -6.34
CA PHE A 602 -18.67 8.13 -4.96
C PHE A 602 -19.19 9.55 -4.76
N THR A 603 -19.82 10.17 -5.76
CA THR A 603 -20.04 11.64 -5.84
C THR A 603 -20.68 12.25 -4.58
N TYR A 604 -21.44 11.48 -3.79
CA TYR A 604 -22.13 11.95 -2.57
C TYR A 604 -21.62 11.35 -1.25
N THR A 605 -20.43 10.76 -1.23
CA THR A 605 -19.85 10.13 -0.04
C THR A 605 -18.72 10.97 0.57
N LYS A 606 -18.40 10.74 1.85
CA LYS A 606 -17.20 11.32 2.49
C LYS A 606 -15.93 11.00 1.70
N LEU A 607 -15.87 9.80 1.14
CA LEU A 607 -14.80 9.35 0.25
C LEU A 607 -14.76 10.17 -1.05
N GLY A 608 -15.90 10.41 -1.69
CA GLY A 608 -16.01 11.29 -2.85
C GLY A 608 -15.48 12.70 -2.58
N THR A 609 -15.79 13.29 -1.42
CA THR A 609 -15.21 14.61 -1.06
C THR A 609 -13.70 14.56 -0.88
N LYS A 610 -13.15 13.44 -0.42
CA LYS A 610 -11.70 13.25 -0.27
C LYS A 610 -11.03 13.07 -1.62
N LEU A 611 -11.60 12.26 -2.51
CA LEU A 611 -11.12 12.06 -3.88
C LEU A 611 -11.18 13.35 -4.69
N GLU A 612 -12.25 14.14 -4.57
CA GLU A 612 -12.36 15.45 -5.23
C GLU A 612 -11.28 16.42 -4.75
N LYS A 613 -11.02 16.46 -3.43
CA LYS A 613 -9.90 17.24 -2.88
C LYS A 613 -8.54 16.76 -3.41
N THR A 614 -8.32 15.44 -3.46
CA THR A 614 -7.10 14.85 -4.02
C THR A 614 -6.94 15.23 -5.50
N LYS A 615 -8.00 15.12 -6.30
CA LYS A 615 -8.00 15.51 -7.72
C LYS A 615 -7.59 16.96 -7.92
N ASN A 616 -8.17 17.88 -7.13
CA ASN A 616 -7.83 19.29 -7.18
C ASN A 616 -6.36 19.54 -6.80
N TYR A 617 -5.83 18.82 -5.82
CA TYR A 617 -4.41 18.88 -5.47
C TYR A 617 -3.51 18.37 -6.60
N LEU A 618 -3.87 17.26 -7.25
CA LEU A 618 -3.13 16.71 -8.39
C LEU A 618 -3.18 17.64 -9.61
N ASN A 619 -4.26 18.39 -9.79
CA ASN A 619 -4.34 19.39 -10.85
C ASN A 619 -3.37 20.55 -10.62
N ALA A 620 -3.14 20.97 -9.37
CA ALA A 620 -2.07 21.92 -9.05
C ALA A 620 -0.69 21.32 -9.37
N TRP A 621 -0.44 20.05 -9.03
CA TRP A 621 0.83 19.38 -9.33
C TRP A 621 1.09 19.20 -10.82
N LYS A 622 0.08 18.88 -11.62
CA LYS A 622 0.18 18.90 -13.08
C LYS A 622 0.71 20.25 -13.59
N LEU A 623 0.15 21.36 -13.10
CA LEU A 623 0.60 22.71 -13.49
C LEU A 623 2.02 23.01 -13.01
N ILE A 624 2.40 22.56 -11.81
CA ILE A 624 3.76 22.68 -11.29
C ILE A 624 4.76 21.95 -12.19
N GLU A 625 4.44 20.74 -12.64
CA GLU A 625 5.31 19.98 -13.56
C GLU A 625 5.42 20.65 -14.95
N ILE A 626 4.31 21.20 -15.47
CA ILE A 626 4.34 22.01 -16.70
C ILE A 626 5.23 23.25 -16.50
N ALA A 627 5.12 23.93 -15.35
CA ALA A 627 5.95 25.08 -15.03
C ALA A 627 7.44 24.71 -14.96
N LYS A 628 7.80 23.58 -14.33
CA LYS A 628 9.18 23.06 -14.30
C LYS A 628 9.71 22.78 -15.71
N SER A 629 8.88 22.26 -16.61
CA SER A 629 9.27 22.06 -18.01
C SER A 629 9.57 23.39 -18.71
N TYR A 630 8.69 24.40 -18.60
CA TYR A 630 8.92 25.71 -19.20
C TYR A 630 10.15 26.41 -18.61
N HIS A 631 10.35 26.30 -17.29
CA HIS A 631 11.54 26.79 -16.60
C HIS A 631 12.83 26.15 -17.14
N ALA A 632 12.85 24.83 -17.31
CA ALA A 632 13.99 24.13 -17.90
C ALA A 632 14.29 24.56 -19.35
N GLN A 633 13.24 24.96 -20.09
CA GLN A 633 13.30 25.51 -21.44
C GLN A 633 13.54 27.02 -21.48
N GLU A 634 13.70 27.68 -20.33
CA GLU A 634 13.93 29.12 -20.20
C GLU A 634 12.76 30.03 -20.60
N ASP A 635 11.55 29.47 -20.71
CA ASP A 635 10.30 30.19 -20.94
C ASP A 635 9.66 30.59 -19.60
N HIS A 636 10.27 31.60 -18.98
CA HIS A 636 9.89 32.08 -17.65
C HIS A 636 8.47 32.67 -17.61
N GLY A 637 7.98 33.24 -18.71
CA GLY A 637 6.63 33.79 -18.80
C GLY A 637 5.57 32.71 -18.62
N ASN A 638 5.67 31.61 -19.37
CA ASN A 638 4.75 30.48 -19.23
C ASN A 638 4.95 29.72 -17.91
N ALA A 639 6.19 29.57 -17.43
CA ALA A 639 6.47 28.96 -16.13
C ALA A 639 5.76 29.73 -14.99
N ARG A 640 5.88 31.06 -15.00
CA ARG A 640 5.23 31.96 -14.04
C ARG A 640 3.71 31.77 -14.00
N VAL A 641 3.05 31.80 -15.16
CA VAL A 641 1.59 31.66 -15.25
C VAL A 641 1.13 30.33 -14.63
N ASN A 642 1.82 29.24 -14.94
CA ASN A 642 1.48 27.91 -14.41
C ASN A 642 1.70 27.81 -12.89
N TYR A 643 2.82 28.33 -12.37
CA TYR A 643 3.05 28.39 -10.91
C TYR A 643 1.99 29.22 -10.18
N GLN A 644 1.57 30.36 -10.76
CA GLN A 644 0.54 31.22 -10.18
C GLN A 644 -0.84 30.55 -10.16
N GLN A 645 -1.19 29.83 -11.23
CA GLN A 645 -2.43 29.04 -11.29
C GLN A 645 -2.40 27.90 -10.26
N ALA A 646 -1.30 27.16 -10.17
CA ALA A 646 -1.12 26.09 -9.18
C ALA A 646 -1.28 26.62 -7.75
N SER A 647 -0.63 27.75 -7.42
CA SER A 647 -0.77 28.43 -6.13
C SER A 647 -2.23 28.79 -5.83
N THR A 648 -2.96 29.34 -6.82
CA THR A 648 -4.37 29.71 -6.66
C THR A 648 -5.25 28.51 -6.32
N ILE A 649 -4.98 27.34 -6.92
CA ILE A 649 -5.67 26.09 -6.60
C ILE A 649 -5.32 25.63 -5.18
N LEU A 650 -4.03 25.57 -4.82
CA LEU A 650 -3.57 25.17 -3.49
C LEU A 650 -4.14 26.06 -2.39
N GLN A 651 -4.24 27.37 -2.62
CA GLN A 651 -4.82 28.32 -1.67
C GLN A 651 -6.27 27.98 -1.28
N LYS A 652 -7.06 27.47 -2.23
CA LYS A 652 -8.46 27.08 -2.05
C LYS A 652 -8.59 25.76 -1.28
N ILE A 653 -7.58 24.88 -1.34
CA ILE A 653 -7.60 23.59 -0.67
C ILE A 653 -7.10 23.74 0.78
N ARG A 654 -8.02 23.69 1.76
CA ARG A 654 -7.72 23.93 3.18
C ARG A 654 -6.49 23.18 3.70
N ASP A 655 -6.33 21.91 3.32
CA ASP A 655 -5.27 21.05 3.84
C ASP A 655 -3.89 21.36 3.24
N TYR A 656 -3.85 21.91 2.02
CA TYR A 656 -2.61 22.22 1.27
C TYR A 656 -2.35 23.72 1.11
N ARG A 657 -3.20 24.59 1.68
CA ARG A 657 -3.06 26.05 1.61
C ARG A 657 -1.68 26.54 2.03
N PHE A 658 -1.04 25.84 2.96
CA PHE A 658 0.29 26.19 3.46
C PHE A 658 1.39 26.10 2.39
N GLU A 659 1.18 25.34 1.31
CA GLU A 659 2.10 25.23 0.17
C GLU A 659 1.94 26.36 -0.85
N SER A 660 0.83 27.12 -0.80
CA SER A 660 0.50 28.14 -1.79
C SER A 660 1.59 29.20 -1.92
N THR A 661 2.04 29.78 -0.80
CA THR A 661 3.07 30.84 -0.77
C THR A 661 4.38 30.40 -1.43
N PHE A 662 4.73 29.11 -1.30
CA PHE A 662 5.93 28.57 -1.93
C PHE A 662 5.88 28.67 -3.46
N TYR A 663 4.72 28.39 -4.07
CA TYR A 663 4.57 28.50 -5.51
C TYR A 663 4.30 29.94 -6.00
N VAL A 664 3.81 30.83 -5.12
CA VAL A 664 3.87 32.29 -5.40
C VAL A 664 5.33 32.76 -5.47
N ALA A 665 6.18 32.30 -4.55
CA ALA A 665 7.60 32.64 -4.53
C ALA A 665 8.32 32.18 -5.80
N TRP A 666 8.00 30.98 -6.30
CA TRP A 666 8.44 30.49 -7.61
C TRP A 666 7.97 31.37 -8.76
N SER A 667 6.69 31.73 -8.82
CA SER A 667 6.17 32.66 -9.83
C SER A 667 6.92 34.01 -9.85
N GLU A 668 7.22 34.59 -8.68
CA GLU A 668 8.03 35.83 -8.61
C GLU A 668 9.51 35.61 -8.96
N LEU A 669 10.06 34.41 -8.72
CA LEU A 669 11.41 34.04 -9.19
C LEU A 669 11.45 34.02 -10.73
N GLU A 670 10.48 33.36 -11.37
CA GLU A 670 10.39 33.31 -12.84
C GLU A 670 10.31 34.72 -13.44
N LYS A 671 9.49 35.59 -12.84
CA LYS A 671 9.41 37.00 -13.22
C LYS A 671 10.76 37.71 -13.08
N ALA A 672 11.51 37.44 -12.00
CA ALA A 672 12.83 38.04 -11.79
C ALA A 672 13.84 37.57 -12.86
N GLU A 673 13.81 36.30 -13.25
CA GLU A 673 14.65 35.77 -14.35
C GLU A 673 14.27 36.39 -15.70
N GLU A 674 12.97 36.53 -16.00
CA GLU A 674 12.49 37.20 -17.22
C GLU A 674 12.99 38.65 -17.29
N LEU A 675 12.84 39.41 -16.20
CA LEU A 675 13.32 40.81 -16.11
C LEU A 675 14.85 40.90 -16.21
N SER A 676 15.58 39.98 -15.59
CA SER A 676 17.04 39.91 -15.68
C SER A 676 17.50 39.68 -17.11
N LYS A 677 16.86 38.75 -17.84
CA LYS A 677 17.15 38.49 -19.26
C LYS A 677 16.83 39.69 -20.15
N GLY A 678 15.78 40.44 -19.81
CA GLY A 678 15.43 41.70 -20.47
C GLY A 678 16.33 42.89 -20.12
N SER A 679 17.42 42.69 -19.37
CA SER A 679 18.35 43.74 -18.90
C SER A 679 17.67 44.82 -18.04
N LYS A 680 16.53 44.52 -17.40
CA LYS A 680 15.82 45.42 -16.48
C LYS A 680 16.35 45.23 -15.06
N HIS A 681 17.63 45.48 -14.85
CA HIS A 681 18.37 45.11 -13.63
C HIS A 681 17.72 45.61 -12.33
N GLN A 682 17.21 46.85 -12.31
CA GLN A 682 16.56 47.41 -11.11
C GLN A 682 15.24 46.70 -10.77
N GLU A 683 14.43 46.37 -11.77
CA GLU A 683 13.17 45.64 -11.58
C GLU A 683 13.44 44.18 -11.21
N ALA A 684 14.44 43.56 -11.84
CA ALA A 684 14.89 42.20 -11.54
C ALA A 684 15.38 42.07 -10.09
N ALA A 685 16.24 42.99 -9.62
CA ALA A 685 16.72 43.01 -8.24
C ALA A 685 15.58 43.14 -7.22
N LYS A 686 14.57 43.97 -7.51
CA LYS A 686 13.35 44.09 -6.68
C LYS A 686 12.54 42.78 -6.70
N ALA A 687 12.34 42.17 -7.86
CA ALA A 687 11.61 40.92 -8.00
C ALA A 687 12.29 39.76 -7.26
N TYR A 688 13.62 39.62 -7.34
CA TYR A 688 14.37 38.64 -6.55
C TYR A 688 14.20 38.86 -5.05
N ASN A 689 14.23 40.11 -4.58
CA ASN A 689 14.01 40.42 -3.17
C ASN A 689 12.58 40.07 -2.71
N THR A 690 11.58 40.30 -3.56
CA THR A 690 10.19 39.88 -3.30
C THR A 690 10.09 38.36 -3.22
N SER A 691 10.66 37.64 -4.19
CA SER A 691 10.69 36.17 -4.22
C SER A 691 11.34 35.59 -2.96
N ARG A 692 12.50 36.13 -2.54
CA ARG A 692 13.16 35.76 -1.28
C ARG A 692 12.24 35.92 -0.06
N THR A 693 11.61 37.09 0.08
CA THR A 693 10.68 37.34 1.20
C THR A 693 9.55 36.30 1.24
N LEU A 694 9.01 35.95 0.07
CA LEU A 694 7.97 34.93 -0.06
C LEU A 694 8.48 33.52 0.26
N PHE A 695 9.71 33.15 -0.12
CA PHE A 695 10.31 31.87 0.30
C PHE A 695 10.49 31.79 1.81
N GLN A 696 10.91 32.90 2.45
CA GLN A 696 11.01 32.97 3.91
C GLN A 696 9.63 32.83 4.58
N GLU A 697 8.60 33.48 4.04
CA GLU A 697 7.22 33.32 4.52
C GLU A 697 6.71 31.88 4.32
N ALA A 698 7.05 31.23 3.20
CA ALA A 698 6.73 29.83 2.96
C ALA A 698 7.41 28.92 4.00
N ILE A 699 8.68 29.16 4.33
CA ILE A 699 9.40 28.43 5.40
C ILE A 699 8.68 28.58 6.74
N ASP A 700 8.24 29.79 7.09
CA ASP A 700 7.51 30.04 8.34
C ASP A 700 6.15 29.33 8.35
N ASN A 701 5.43 29.33 7.23
CA ASN A 701 4.18 28.60 7.05
C ASN A 701 4.37 27.09 7.17
N PHE A 702 5.44 26.53 6.57
CA PHE A 702 5.80 25.12 6.72
C PHE A 702 6.12 24.76 8.16
N ASN A 703 6.99 25.53 8.83
CA ASN A 703 7.35 25.32 10.23
C ASN A 703 6.12 25.40 11.15
N LYS A 704 5.22 26.36 10.90
CA LYS A 704 3.95 26.49 11.64
C LYS A 704 3.04 25.29 11.42
N TYR A 705 2.97 24.77 10.19
CA TYR A 705 2.18 23.58 9.89
C TYR A 705 2.77 22.32 10.53
N MET A 706 4.10 22.17 10.55
CA MET A 706 4.82 21.06 11.19
C MET A 706 4.64 20.98 12.71
N LYS A 707 4.19 22.05 13.38
CA LYS A 707 3.80 22.00 14.81
C LYS A 707 2.54 21.16 15.06
N LYS A 708 1.77 20.84 14.01
CA LYS A 708 0.65 19.92 14.10
C LYS A 708 1.14 18.48 14.17
N LYS A 709 0.30 17.57 14.68
CA LYS A 709 0.56 16.13 14.62
C LYS A 709 0.37 15.66 13.16
N LEU A 710 1.47 15.36 12.48
CA LEU A 710 1.50 14.93 11.07
C LEU A 710 2.05 13.49 10.94
N PRO A 711 1.70 12.78 9.86
CA PRO A 711 2.36 11.53 9.49
C PRO A 711 3.88 11.73 9.24
N PRO A 712 4.74 10.73 9.53
CA PRO A 712 6.18 10.82 9.27
C PRO A 712 6.54 11.17 7.83
N GLU A 713 5.81 10.62 6.85
CA GLU A 713 6.04 10.88 5.42
C GLU A 713 5.81 12.36 5.05
N ASP A 714 4.77 12.98 5.62
CA ASP A 714 4.49 14.41 5.43
C ASP A 714 5.55 15.28 6.10
N ILE A 715 6.06 14.88 7.28
CA ILE A 715 7.17 15.56 7.95
C ILE A 715 8.41 15.55 7.06
N GLU A 716 8.76 14.38 6.51
CA GLU A 716 9.91 14.24 5.61
C GLU A 716 9.75 15.09 4.35
N ARG A 717 8.57 15.03 3.71
CA ARG A 717 8.25 15.80 2.50
C ARG A 717 8.31 17.31 2.76
N ILE A 718 7.67 17.80 3.82
CA ILE A 718 7.69 19.23 4.17
C ILE A 718 9.11 19.67 4.54
N SER A 719 9.89 18.82 5.20
CA SER A 719 11.31 19.10 5.50
C SER A 719 12.14 19.25 4.21
N LYS A 720 11.86 18.43 3.18
CA LYS A 720 12.46 18.58 1.84
C LYS A 720 12.04 19.92 1.22
N LEU A 721 10.76 20.30 1.27
CA LEU A 721 10.29 21.60 0.75
C LEU A 721 10.93 22.79 1.47
N ILE A 722 11.06 22.75 2.81
CA ILE A 722 11.78 23.78 3.58
C ILE A 722 13.23 23.88 3.12
N LYS A 723 13.90 22.74 2.91
CA LYS A 723 15.27 22.72 2.40
C LYS A 723 15.36 23.38 1.03
N VAL A 724 14.42 23.08 0.13
CA VAL A 724 14.39 23.70 -1.19
C VAL A 724 14.11 25.20 -1.09
N ALA A 725 13.14 25.63 -0.29
CA ALA A 725 12.84 27.04 -0.09
C ALA A 725 14.07 27.83 0.39
N LYS A 726 14.87 27.27 1.32
CA LYS A 726 16.12 27.88 1.80
C LYS A 726 17.17 27.99 0.69
N ILE A 727 17.30 26.95 -0.13
CA ILE A 727 18.19 26.95 -1.30
C ILE A 727 17.76 28.02 -2.31
N ARG A 728 16.46 28.17 -2.55
CA ARG A 728 15.91 29.19 -3.47
C ARG A 728 16.08 30.61 -2.94
N ASP A 729 15.86 30.82 -1.65
CA ASP A 729 16.15 32.09 -0.99
C ASP A 729 17.63 32.50 -1.20
N GLN A 730 18.56 31.58 -0.95
CA GLN A 730 19.99 31.82 -1.17
C GLN A 730 20.30 32.10 -2.65
N TYR A 731 19.69 31.36 -3.58
CA TYR A 731 19.82 31.59 -5.01
C TYR A 731 19.32 32.99 -5.41
N CYS A 732 18.12 33.38 -4.97
CA CYS A 732 17.54 34.70 -5.21
C CYS A 732 18.42 35.81 -4.63
N THR A 733 18.99 35.59 -3.43
CA THR A 733 19.94 36.53 -2.81
C THR A 733 21.17 36.72 -3.70
N ALA A 734 21.79 35.63 -4.17
CA ALA A 734 22.96 35.69 -5.03
C ALA A 734 22.66 36.39 -6.38
N ARG A 735 21.52 36.09 -7.01
CA ARG A 735 21.10 36.77 -8.25
C ARG A 735 20.80 38.24 -8.04
N GLN A 736 20.18 38.61 -6.91
CA GLN A 736 19.99 40.02 -6.55
C GLN A 736 21.33 40.77 -6.43
N GLN A 737 22.37 40.13 -5.85
CA GLN A 737 23.70 40.74 -5.79
C GLN A 737 24.28 40.99 -7.18
N ILE A 738 24.15 40.03 -8.11
CA ILE A 738 24.57 40.20 -9.52
C ILE A 738 23.87 41.39 -10.17
N GLU A 739 22.53 41.46 -10.09
CA GLU A 739 21.80 42.57 -10.72
C GLU A 739 22.16 43.93 -10.09
N THR A 740 22.46 43.94 -8.79
CA THR A 740 22.90 45.15 -8.08
C THR A 740 24.33 45.55 -8.49
N ALA A 741 25.23 44.57 -8.66
CA ALA A 741 26.60 44.80 -9.11
C ALA A 741 26.64 45.47 -10.48
N ARG A 742 25.75 45.06 -11.40
CA ARG A 742 25.59 45.66 -12.73
C ARG A 742 25.12 47.11 -12.65
N LEU A 743 24.10 47.38 -11.82
CA LEU A 743 23.62 48.76 -11.61
C LEU A 743 24.73 49.68 -11.08
N GLU A 744 25.57 49.18 -10.17
CA GLU A 744 26.72 49.94 -9.66
C GLU A 744 27.83 50.09 -10.70
N SER A 745 28.09 49.08 -11.54
CA SER A 745 29.01 49.22 -12.66
C SER A 745 28.54 50.27 -13.66
N ILE A 746 27.25 50.34 -13.98
CA ILE A 746 26.68 51.36 -14.88
C ILE A 746 26.85 52.77 -14.31
N LYS A 747 26.84 52.91 -12.98
CA LYS A 747 27.12 54.19 -12.29
C LYS A 747 28.61 54.52 -12.19
N GLY A 748 29.50 53.63 -12.65
CA GLY A 748 30.96 53.76 -12.52
C GLY A 748 31.52 53.39 -11.14
N ASN A 749 30.71 52.78 -10.25
CA ASN A 749 31.15 52.36 -8.93
C ASN A 749 31.73 50.93 -8.98
N HIS A 750 32.90 50.81 -9.62
CA HIS A 750 33.53 49.52 -9.90
C HIS A 750 33.98 48.75 -8.65
N LEU A 751 34.37 49.46 -7.56
CA LEU A 751 34.71 48.84 -6.27
C LEU A 751 33.52 48.06 -5.69
N LEU A 752 32.37 48.74 -5.56
CA LEU A 752 31.17 48.12 -5.01
C LEU A 752 30.66 47.00 -5.93
N SER A 753 30.76 47.20 -7.25
CA SER A 753 30.43 46.16 -8.23
C SER A 753 31.24 44.88 -8.01
N ALA A 754 32.57 45.00 -7.86
CA ALA A 754 33.45 43.87 -7.58
C ALA A 754 33.10 43.15 -6.26
N GLU A 755 32.86 43.89 -5.18
CA GLU A 755 32.45 43.31 -3.89
C GLU A 755 31.14 42.52 -3.99
N LEU A 756 30.17 43.03 -4.73
CA LEU A 756 28.87 42.39 -4.92
C LEU A 756 28.99 41.11 -5.77
N TYR A 757 29.80 41.12 -6.83
CA TYR A 757 30.10 39.92 -7.60
C TYR A 757 30.83 38.86 -6.77
N ASN A 758 31.79 39.26 -5.94
CA ASN A 758 32.48 38.35 -5.02
C ASN A 758 31.49 37.69 -4.05
N LYS A 759 30.62 38.49 -3.42
CA LYS A 759 29.56 37.99 -2.52
C LYS A 759 28.63 37.00 -3.23
N ALA A 760 28.20 37.32 -4.46
CA ALA A 760 27.38 36.41 -5.25
C ALA A 760 28.11 35.09 -5.56
N GLY A 761 29.38 35.16 -5.96
CA GLY A 761 30.22 34.00 -6.24
C GLY A 761 30.36 33.08 -5.02
N PHE A 762 30.61 33.64 -3.84
CA PHE A 762 30.68 32.90 -2.58
C PHE A 762 29.35 32.21 -2.23
N MET A 763 28.21 32.87 -2.45
CA MET A 763 26.89 32.26 -2.22
C MET A 763 26.63 31.08 -3.16
N PHE A 764 26.96 31.20 -4.45
CA PHE A 764 26.84 30.09 -5.40
C PHE A 764 27.79 28.94 -5.09
N GLU A 765 28.99 29.23 -4.59
CA GLU A 765 29.95 28.22 -4.13
C GLU A 765 29.36 27.41 -2.96
N ASN A 766 28.81 28.08 -1.95
CA ASN A 766 28.13 27.40 -0.84
C ASN A 766 26.91 26.58 -1.30
N LEU A 767 26.17 27.07 -2.30
CA LEU A 767 25.05 26.35 -2.87
C LEU A 767 25.50 25.05 -3.56
N CYS A 768 26.67 25.02 -4.22
CA CYS A 768 27.19 23.84 -4.89
C CYS A 768 27.32 22.62 -3.96
N ASP A 769 27.58 22.83 -2.66
CA ASP A 769 27.72 21.75 -1.68
C ASP A 769 26.38 21.16 -1.23
N VAL A 770 25.28 21.88 -1.46
CA VAL A 770 23.93 21.43 -1.09
C VAL A 770 23.35 20.46 -2.14
N TYR A 771 23.75 20.62 -3.41
CA TYR A 771 23.27 19.82 -4.53
C TYR A 771 24.08 18.52 -4.69
N LYS A 772 23.37 17.40 -4.78
CA LYS A 772 23.98 16.06 -4.99
C LYS A 772 24.06 15.67 -6.47
N ILE A 773 23.24 16.28 -7.31
CA ILE A 773 23.19 15.98 -8.74
C ILE A 773 24.35 16.71 -9.43
N LYS A 774 25.21 15.94 -10.09
CA LYS A 774 26.41 16.45 -10.74
C LYS A 774 26.11 17.58 -11.73
N LYS A 775 25.09 17.42 -12.58
CA LYS A 775 24.72 18.43 -13.58
C LYS A 775 24.36 19.79 -12.95
N GLU A 776 23.54 19.78 -11.90
CA GLU A 776 23.10 21.00 -11.20
C GLU A 776 24.27 21.66 -10.45
N LYS A 777 25.15 20.83 -9.86
CA LYS A 777 26.40 21.29 -9.24
C LYS A 777 27.35 21.92 -10.26
N ASP A 778 27.50 21.32 -11.43
CA ASP A 778 28.34 21.81 -12.52
C ASP A 778 27.80 23.16 -13.04
N GLU A 779 26.48 23.30 -13.24
CA GLU A 779 25.86 24.56 -13.64
C GLU A 779 26.08 25.69 -12.61
N LEU A 780 25.88 25.42 -11.32
CA LEU A 780 26.16 26.40 -10.25
C LEU A 780 27.65 26.73 -10.13
N SER A 781 28.52 25.73 -10.32
CA SER A 781 29.96 25.93 -10.33
C SER A 781 30.38 26.82 -11.50
N ALA A 782 29.81 26.64 -12.68
CA ALA A 782 30.05 27.50 -13.83
C ALA A 782 29.60 28.95 -13.54
N ILE A 783 28.44 29.15 -12.91
CA ILE A 783 27.95 30.47 -12.49
C ILE A 783 28.91 31.11 -11.46
N CYS A 784 29.44 30.34 -10.50
CA CYS A 784 30.44 30.83 -9.55
C CYS A 784 31.69 31.36 -10.28
N HIS A 785 32.17 30.65 -11.31
CA HIS A 785 33.29 31.10 -12.14
C HIS A 785 32.96 32.38 -12.92
N LEU A 786 31.72 32.53 -13.42
CA LEU A 786 31.27 33.78 -14.05
C LEU A 786 31.30 34.96 -13.07
N CYS A 787 30.76 34.78 -11.85
CA CYS A 787 30.80 35.83 -10.82
C CYS A 787 32.23 36.26 -10.49
N LYS A 788 33.14 35.29 -10.31
CA LYS A 788 34.56 35.59 -10.07
C LYS A 788 35.17 36.30 -11.29
N ALA A 789 34.85 35.90 -12.51
CA ALA A 789 35.34 36.59 -13.71
C ALA A 789 34.87 38.05 -13.78
N TRP A 790 33.59 38.32 -13.50
CA TRP A 790 33.04 39.68 -13.45
C TRP A 790 33.63 40.53 -12.33
N GLU A 791 33.89 39.96 -11.16
CA GLU A 791 34.65 40.62 -10.10
C GLU A 791 36.02 41.11 -10.61
N TYR A 792 36.79 40.23 -11.24
CA TYR A 792 38.11 40.58 -11.76
C TYR A 792 38.05 41.61 -12.89
N MET A 793 37.01 41.60 -13.72
CA MET A 793 36.80 42.66 -14.72
C MET A 793 36.53 44.02 -14.06
N ALA A 794 35.64 44.07 -13.07
CA ALA A 794 35.34 45.31 -12.36
C ALA A 794 36.58 45.84 -11.60
N ARG A 795 37.39 44.95 -11.02
CA ARG A 795 38.67 45.33 -10.40
C ARG A 795 39.70 45.83 -11.41
N ALA A 796 39.78 45.23 -12.59
CA ALA A 796 40.65 45.71 -13.66
C ALA A 796 40.32 47.15 -14.06
N GLU A 797 39.03 47.49 -14.15
CA GLU A 797 38.56 48.85 -14.44
C GLU A 797 38.89 49.83 -13.30
N MET A 798 38.71 49.39 -12.04
CA MET A 798 39.01 50.20 -10.86
C MET A 798 40.51 50.45 -10.66
N GLU A 799 41.32 49.39 -10.72
CA GLU A 799 42.75 49.40 -10.42
C GLU A 799 43.58 49.86 -11.64
N GLN A 800 42.94 50.00 -12.82
CA GLN A 800 43.59 50.23 -14.12
C GLN A 800 44.70 49.21 -14.42
N GLU A 801 44.53 47.97 -13.95
CA GLU A 801 45.53 46.91 -14.06
C GLU A 801 45.11 45.84 -15.08
N SER A 802 45.76 45.86 -16.26
CA SER A 802 45.44 44.95 -17.36
C SER A 802 45.69 43.46 -17.07
N SER A 803 46.54 43.13 -16.10
CA SER A 803 46.84 41.75 -15.70
C SER A 803 45.61 41.02 -15.12
N LEU A 804 44.67 41.78 -14.53
CA LEU A 804 43.45 41.23 -13.94
C LEU A 804 42.49 40.69 -15.00
N TYR A 805 42.49 41.26 -16.22
CA TYR A 805 41.74 40.69 -17.35
C TYR A 805 42.25 39.30 -17.76
N ALA A 806 43.54 39.00 -17.57
CA ALA A 806 44.07 37.65 -17.80
C ALA A 806 43.45 36.63 -16.83
N THR A 807 43.22 37.05 -15.58
CA THR A 807 42.56 36.22 -14.56
C THR A 807 41.09 36.02 -14.89
N ALA A 808 40.38 37.09 -15.27
CA ALA A 808 38.99 37.00 -15.74
C ALA A 808 38.87 36.07 -16.97
N SER A 809 39.79 36.18 -17.93
CA SER A 809 39.85 35.34 -19.13
C SER A 809 39.90 33.85 -18.79
N LYS A 810 40.80 33.45 -17.89
CA LYS A 810 40.93 32.06 -17.41
C LYS A 810 39.68 31.56 -16.68
N LEU A 811 39.03 32.42 -15.91
CA LEU A 811 37.81 32.06 -15.17
C LEU A 811 36.63 31.85 -16.13
N PHE A 812 36.46 32.70 -17.14
CA PHE A 812 35.48 32.49 -18.20
C PHE A 812 35.75 31.22 -19.02
N GLU A 813 37.01 30.92 -19.31
CA GLU A 813 37.39 29.68 -20.00
C GLU A 813 37.02 28.45 -19.16
N LYS A 814 37.31 28.46 -17.85
CA LYS A 814 36.86 27.41 -16.92
C LYS A 814 35.34 27.25 -16.93
N ALA A 815 34.57 28.35 -16.87
CA ALA A 815 33.12 28.30 -16.96
C ALA A 815 32.66 27.66 -18.29
N SER A 816 33.31 28.00 -19.40
CA SER A 816 33.03 27.42 -20.73
C SER A 816 33.23 25.90 -20.77
N HIS A 817 34.26 25.38 -20.09
CA HIS A 817 34.50 23.93 -20.03
C HIS A 817 33.45 23.17 -19.20
N ILE A 818 32.82 23.84 -18.24
CA ILE A 818 31.83 23.24 -17.35
C ILE A 818 30.41 23.30 -17.97
N PHE A 819 30.05 24.39 -18.64
CA PHE A 819 28.72 24.52 -19.24
C PHE A 819 28.43 23.43 -20.29
N THR A 820 27.30 22.73 -20.09
CA THR A 820 26.82 21.69 -21.00
C THR A 820 26.01 22.26 -22.16
N LYS A 821 25.29 23.37 -21.95
CA LYS A 821 24.53 24.08 -22.99
C LYS A 821 25.49 24.83 -23.93
N SER A 822 25.40 24.54 -25.23
CA SER A 822 26.23 25.16 -26.28
C SER A 822 26.26 26.68 -26.21
N ARG A 823 25.10 27.31 -25.98
CA ARG A 823 24.95 28.77 -25.89
C ARG A 823 25.83 29.39 -24.80
N MET A 824 25.76 28.89 -23.57
CA MET A 824 26.55 29.40 -22.44
C MET A 824 28.03 29.11 -22.59
N LYS A 825 28.37 27.91 -23.07
CA LYS A 825 29.74 27.54 -23.40
C LYS A 825 30.37 28.54 -24.36
N LYS A 826 29.63 28.93 -25.41
CA LYS A 826 30.09 29.89 -26.42
C LYS A 826 30.15 31.32 -25.90
N LEU A 827 29.18 31.74 -25.08
CA LEU A 827 29.21 33.04 -24.41
C LEU A 827 30.46 33.17 -23.53
N SER A 828 30.70 32.21 -22.64
CA SER A 828 31.85 32.25 -21.73
C SER A 828 33.18 32.20 -22.49
N LEU A 829 33.28 31.41 -23.57
CA LEU A 829 34.50 31.40 -24.39
C LEU A 829 34.71 32.72 -25.13
N GLY A 830 33.64 33.35 -25.64
CA GLY A 830 33.70 34.69 -26.21
C GLY A 830 34.21 35.71 -25.19
N ASN A 831 33.63 35.74 -23.99
CA ASN A 831 34.06 36.63 -22.91
C ASN A 831 35.52 36.39 -22.50
N SER A 832 35.95 35.12 -22.47
CA SER A 832 37.34 34.74 -22.19
C SER A 832 38.31 35.35 -23.19
N LEU A 833 38.01 35.19 -24.49
CA LEU A 833 38.80 35.75 -25.57
C LEU A 833 38.80 37.28 -25.52
N TYR A 834 37.64 37.90 -25.32
CA TYR A 834 37.55 39.36 -25.20
C TYR A 834 38.40 39.91 -24.03
N CYS A 835 38.38 39.24 -22.86
CA CYS A 835 39.26 39.61 -21.74
C CYS A 835 40.74 39.44 -22.08
N SER A 836 41.11 38.43 -22.88
CA SER A 836 42.50 38.28 -23.36
C SER A 836 42.90 39.40 -24.34
N ALA A 837 41.95 39.92 -25.13
CA ALA A 837 42.18 41.11 -25.95
C ALA A 837 42.37 42.36 -25.09
N LEU A 838 41.57 42.56 -24.03
CA LEU A 838 41.74 43.64 -23.06
C LEU A 838 43.09 43.59 -22.35
N GLU A 839 43.53 42.42 -21.87
CA GLU A 839 44.87 42.22 -21.31
C GLU A 839 45.95 42.67 -22.30
N SER A 840 45.85 42.17 -23.54
CA SER A 840 46.82 42.47 -24.61
C SER A 840 46.80 43.96 -25.00
N GLY A 841 45.64 44.62 -24.92
CA GLY A 841 45.49 46.07 -25.10
C GLY A 841 46.25 46.86 -24.05
N GLY A 842 46.11 46.51 -22.77
CA GLY A 842 46.88 47.19 -21.73
C GLY A 842 48.39 46.92 -21.80
N LEU A 843 48.83 45.78 -22.34
CA LEU A 843 50.24 45.54 -22.63
C LEU A 843 50.73 46.36 -23.84
N PHE A 844 49.90 46.47 -24.88
CA PHE A 844 50.14 47.34 -26.04
C PHE A 844 50.34 48.80 -25.64
N ASP A 845 49.56 49.29 -24.67
CA ASP A 845 49.67 50.65 -24.16
C ASP A 845 50.93 50.89 -23.31
N LYS A 846 51.44 49.84 -22.64
CA LYS A 846 52.62 49.92 -21.77
C LYS A 846 53.95 49.86 -22.52
N THR A 847 54.03 49.15 -23.64
CA THR A 847 55.28 49.04 -24.41
C THR A 847 55.43 50.23 -25.36
N SER A 848 56.65 50.75 -25.51
CA SER A 848 57.01 51.73 -26.53
C SER A 848 57.78 51.09 -27.70
N ASP A 849 58.13 49.80 -27.59
CA ASP A 849 58.80 49.05 -28.64
C ASP A 849 57.83 48.70 -29.76
N PHE A 850 58.21 49.02 -30.99
CA PHE A 850 57.33 48.89 -32.15
C PHE A 850 57.08 47.43 -32.55
N ASP A 851 58.09 46.56 -32.43
CA ASP A 851 57.96 45.14 -32.79
C ASP A 851 57.09 44.40 -31.75
N GLU A 852 57.24 44.74 -30.47
CA GLU A 852 56.34 44.27 -29.42
C GLU A 852 54.90 44.77 -29.62
N LYS A 853 54.71 46.07 -29.95
CA LYS A 853 53.39 46.61 -30.29
C LYS A 853 52.76 45.89 -31.48
N LEU A 854 53.51 45.61 -32.53
CA LEU A 854 53.02 44.86 -33.70
C LEU A 854 52.55 43.45 -33.30
N ASN A 855 53.27 42.78 -32.39
CA ASN A 855 52.87 41.46 -31.88
C ASN A 855 51.58 41.52 -31.06
N TYR A 856 51.46 42.49 -30.15
CA TYR A 856 50.22 42.69 -29.39
C TYR A 856 49.05 43.09 -30.30
N TYR A 857 49.27 43.93 -31.31
CA TYR A 857 48.26 44.27 -32.30
C TYR A 857 47.70 43.03 -33.03
N LYS A 858 48.59 42.17 -33.54
CA LYS A 858 48.19 40.91 -34.20
C LYS A 858 47.36 40.03 -33.25
N LYS A 859 47.79 39.93 -31.99
CA LYS A 859 47.09 39.15 -30.96
C LYS A 859 45.70 39.72 -30.68
N ILE A 860 45.58 41.01 -30.39
CA ILE A 860 44.29 41.69 -30.13
C ILE A 860 43.32 41.44 -31.28
N LYS A 861 43.75 41.68 -32.52
CA LYS A 861 42.94 41.49 -33.72
C LYS A 861 42.43 40.05 -33.86
N MET A 862 43.34 39.08 -33.74
CA MET A 862 42.96 37.66 -33.83
C MET A 862 41.96 37.29 -32.75
N THR A 863 42.26 37.64 -31.50
CA THR A 863 41.44 37.28 -30.35
C THR A 863 40.04 37.91 -30.40
N LEU A 864 39.93 39.19 -30.80
CA LEU A 864 38.61 39.85 -30.96
C LEU A 864 37.76 39.20 -32.07
N ARG A 865 38.37 38.82 -33.20
CA ARG A 865 37.66 38.11 -34.28
C ARG A 865 37.24 36.70 -33.87
N GLU A 866 38.06 36.01 -33.08
CA GLU A 866 37.68 34.72 -32.48
C GLU A 866 36.58 34.86 -31.43
N SER A 867 36.60 35.94 -30.64
CA SER A 867 35.50 36.29 -29.74
C SER A 867 34.21 36.50 -30.52
N ALA A 868 34.24 37.30 -31.59
CA ALA A 868 33.09 37.54 -32.47
C ALA A 868 32.52 36.23 -33.04
N LYS A 869 33.39 35.34 -33.52
CA LYS A 869 32.98 34.02 -34.02
C LYS A 869 32.28 33.19 -32.93
N ASN A 870 32.78 33.20 -31.70
CA ASN A 870 32.15 32.46 -30.61
C ASN A 870 30.81 33.06 -30.20
N TYR A 871 30.68 34.38 -30.12
CA TYR A 871 29.37 35.03 -29.91
C TYR A 871 28.37 34.67 -31.01
N GLN A 872 28.79 34.68 -32.29
CA GLN A 872 27.95 34.29 -33.41
C GLN A 872 27.49 32.83 -33.29
N LEU A 873 28.40 31.90 -32.97
CA LEU A 873 28.07 30.49 -32.74
C LEU A 873 27.16 30.27 -31.53
N GLY A 874 27.20 31.18 -30.56
CA GLY A 874 26.28 31.22 -29.42
C GLY A 874 24.92 31.87 -29.71
N GLY A 875 24.72 32.43 -30.92
CA GLY A 875 23.50 33.15 -31.30
C GLY A 875 23.44 34.60 -30.79
N PHE A 876 24.56 35.17 -30.35
CA PHE A 876 24.67 36.55 -29.88
C PHE A 876 25.14 37.46 -31.03
N VAL A 877 24.25 37.70 -32.00
CA VAL A 877 24.60 38.32 -33.29
C VAL A 877 25.08 39.77 -33.14
N GLN A 878 24.38 40.58 -32.35
CA GLN A 878 24.76 41.98 -32.11
C GLN A 878 26.14 42.08 -31.45
N ASP A 879 26.44 41.20 -30.50
CA ASP A 879 27.71 41.20 -29.79
C ASP A 879 28.86 40.64 -30.61
N ALA A 880 28.56 39.70 -31.52
CA ALA A 880 29.50 39.27 -32.54
C ALA A 880 29.89 40.43 -33.46
N GLN A 881 28.91 41.22 -33.90
CA GLN A 881 29.12 42.42 -34.70
C GLN A 881 29.90 43.48 -33.90
N TRP A 882 29.60 43.68 -32.61
CA TRP A 882 30.37 44.55 -31.73
C TRP A 882 31.84 44.15 -31.69
N ALA A 883 32.15 42.90 -31.34
CA ALA A 883 33.54 42.44 -31.24
C ALA A 883 34.28 42.53 -32.59
N LEU A 884 33.58 42.29 -33.70
CA LEU A 884 34.13 42.46 -35.05
C LEU A 884 34.39 43.94 -35.39
N ALA A 885 33.45 44.82 -35.06
CA ALA A 885 33.58 46.25 -35.28
C ALA A 885 34.72 46.83 -34.44
N THR A 886 34.83 46.46 -33.16
CA THR A 886 35.97 46.83 -32.28
C THR A 886 37.30 46.37 -32.87
N SER A 887 37.40 45.13 -33.38
CA SER A 887 38.60 44.67 -34.09
C SER A 887 38.90 45.53 -35.33
N THR A 888 37.88 46.03 -36.01
CA THR A 888 38.01 46.81 -37.24
C THR A 888 38.39 48.27 -36.95
N VAL A 889 37.88 48.86 -35.86
CA VAL A 889 38.36 50.15 -35.33
C VAL A 889 39.83 50.04 -34.98
N PHE A 890 40.22 48.95 -34.30
CA PHE A 890 41.61 48.73 -33.92
C PHE A 890 42.53 48.54 -35.14
N ASP A 891 42.03 47.92 -36.23
CA ASP A 891 42.73 47.89 -37.52
C ASP A 891 42.98 49.30 -38.07
N GLY A 892 42.01 50.20 -37.96
CA GLY A 892 42.13 51.61 -38.35
C GLY A 892 43.14 52.38 -37.49
N ILE A 893 43.08 52.21 -36.16
CA ILE A 893 44.01 52.88 -35.22
C ILE A 893 45.44 52.40 -35.40
N TRP A 894 45.65 51.12 -35.67
CA TRP A 894 46.99 50.63 -36.00
C TRP A 894 47.58 51.36 -37.20
N GLN A 895 46.81 51.60 -38.27
CA GLN A 895 47.29 52.38 -39.41
C GLN A 895 47.67 53.81 -39.00
N LEU A 896 46.94 54.45 -38.08
CA LEU A 896 47.27 55.78 -37.58
C LEU A 896 48.57 55.79 -36.77
N ILE A 897 48.84 54.75 -35.99
CA ILE A 897 50.12 54.59 -35.29
C ILE A 897 51.28 54.39 -36.29
N GLN A 898 51.05 53.73 -37.44
CA GLN A 898 52.05 53.64 -38.52
C GLN A 898 52.31 55.02 -39.16
N VAL A 899 51.29 55.86 -39.32
CA VAL A 899 51.40 57.23 -39.88
C VAL A 899 52.35 58.10 -39.06
N ASP A 900 52.33 57.97 -37.73
CA ASP A 900 53.17 58.77 -36.82
C ASP A 900 54.67 58.36 -36.86
N THR A 901 54.98 57.16 -37.38
CA THR A 901 56.35 56.64 -37.49
C THR A 901 56.89 56.66 -38.93
N GLU A 902 56.04 56.94 -39.93
CA GLU A 902 56.39 56.92 -41.34
C GLU A 902 56.86 58.30 -41.85
N MET A 903 58.03 58.32 -42.48
CA MET A 903 58.67 59.52 -43.01
C MET A 903 58.40 59.72 -44.51
N ASP A 904 58.00 58.66 -45.23
CA ASP A 904 57.62 58.71 -46.64
C ASP A 904 56.19 59.23 -46.80
N PHE A 905 56.04 60.39 -47.43
CA PHE A 905 54.75 61.07 -47.64
C PHE A 905 53.74 60.23 -48.44
N SER A 906 54.20 59.44 -49.42
CA SER A 906 53.34 58.56 -50.21
C SER A 906 52.78 57.41 -49.38
N LYS A 907 53.63 56.78 -48.55
CA LYS A 907 53.20 55.71 -47.63
C LYS A 907 52.32 56.24 -46.51
N LYS A 908 52.63 57.43 -46.00
CA LYS A 908 51.82 58.13 -45.00
C LYS A 908 50.38 58.35 -45.47
N ASN A 909 50.20 58.85 -46.71
CA ASN A 909 48.89 59.00 -47.32
C ASN A 909 48.17 57.66 -47.56
N GLN A 910 48.93 56.61 -47.90
CA GLN A 910 48.37 55.27 -48.04
C GLN A 910 47.82 54.74 -46.71
N TYR A 911 48.57 54.89 -45.61
CA TYR A 911 48.11 54.49 -44.28
C TYR A 911 46.90 55.30 -43.81
N LEU A 912 46.87 56.62 -44.04
CA LEU A 912 45.69 57.47 -43.74
C LEU A 912 44.44 57.02 -44.51
N SER A 913 44.59 56.71 -45.81
CA SER A 913 43.47 56.18 -46.63
C SER A 913 42.96 54.84 -46.12
N MET A 914 43.88 53.94 -45.72
CA MET A 914 43.51 52.64 -45.13
C MET A 914 42.84 52.81 -43.77
N ALA A 915 43.33 53.72 -42.93
CA ALA A 915 42.75 54.03 -41.63
C ALA A 915 41.28 54.48 -41.79
N LYS A 916 41.04 55.45 -42.68
CA LYS A 916 39.70 55.96 -43.00
C LYS A 916 38.76 54.85 -43.44
N LYS A 917 39.21 53.99 -44.37
CA LYS A 917 38.43 52.84 -44.84
C LYS A 917 38.06 51.87 -43.72
N TYR A 918 38.98 51.55 -42.80
CA TYR A 918 38.67 50.65 -41.69
C TYR A 918 37.69 51.29 -40.71
N LEU A 919 37.84 52.58 -40.40
CA LEU A 919 36.93 53.30 -39.52
C LEU A 919 35.53 53.45 -40.12
N ASP A 920 35.41 53.74 -41.42
CA ASP A 920 34.13 53.78 -42.15
C ASP A 920 33.43 52.41 -42.13
N ASN A 921 34.18 51.33 -42.37
CA ASN A 921 33.64 49.97 -42.29
C ASN A 921 33.19 49.62 -40.86
N ALA A 922 33.97 50.00 -39.85
CA ALA A 922 33.60 49.76 -38.46
C ALA A 922 32.33 50.54 -38.08
N LEU A 923 32.20 51.79 -38.55
CA LEU A 923 31.00 52.62 -38.39
C LEU A 923 29.77 51.91 -38.96
N GLN A 924 29.87 51.40 -40.19
CA GLN A 924 28.78 50.65 -40.81
C GLN A 924 28.38 49.41 -40.00
N ILE A 925 29.37 48.63 -39.50
CA ILE A 925 29.07 47.44 -38.69
C ILE A 925 28.39 47.83 -37.36
N PHE A 926 28.81 48.92 -36.69
CA PHE A 926 28.14 49.40 -35.48
C PHE A 926 26.71 49.91 -35.75
N GLU A 927 26.48 50.59 -36.88
CA GLU A 927 25.14 51.04 -37.29
C GLU A 927 24.21 49.85 -37.58
N GLU A 928 24.68 48.86 -38.34
CA GLU A 928 23.93 47.62 -38.64
C GLU A 928 23.60 46.83 -37.37
N ALA A 929 24.45 46.90 -36.34
CA ALA A 929 24.26 46.25 -35.05
C ALA A 929 23.42 47.07 -34.05
N GLY A 930 23.10 48.33 -34.36
CA GLY A 930 22.24 49.21 -33.54
C GLY A 930 22.98 50.02 -32.46
N TYR A 931 24.30 50.17 -32.53
CA TYR A 931 25.11 50.89 -31.54
C TYR A 931 25.36 52.36 -31.94
N GLU A 932 24.31 53.18 -31.99
CA GLU A 932 24.40 54.57 -32.47
C GLU A 932 25.36 55.46 -31.68
N GLN A 933 25.60 55.18 -30.40
CA GLN A 933 26.51 55.95 -29.55
C GLN A 933 27.96 55.93 -30.08
N LYS A 934 28.37 54.83 -30.73
CA LYS A 934 29.73 54.69 -31.31
C LYS A 934 29.95 55.55 -32.55
N LYS A 935 28.88 56.06 -33.17
CA LYS A 935 28.97 56.98 -34.30
C LYS A 935 29.71 58.26 -33.94
N GLY A 936 29.42 58.84 -32.78
CA GLY A 936 30.07 60.07 -32.32
C GLY A 936 31.55 59.88 -31.99
N GLU A 937 31.94 58.71 -31.48
CA GLU A 937 33.34 58.39 -31.17
C GLU A 937 34.17 58.12 -32.43
N ILE A 938 33.64 57.33 -33.36
CA ILE A 938 34.34 57.01 -34.62
C ILE A 938 34.41 58.25 -35.53
N SER A 939 33.36 59.08 -35.55
CA SER A 939 33.36 60.34 -36.30
C SER A 939 34.46 61.30 -35.80
N LYS A 940 34.77 61.32 -34.49
CA LYS A 940 35.92 62.09 -33.98
C LYS A 940 37.24 61.59 -34.54
N TYR A 941 37.44 60.28 -34.66
CA TYR A 941 38.65 59.75 -35.29
C TYR A 941 38.72 60.10 -36.79
N LEU A 942 37.60 60.03 -37.51
CA LEU A 942 37.53 60.44 -38.91
C LEU A 942 37.80 61.95 -39.10
N GLU A 943 37.26 62.81 -38.24
CA GLU A 943 37.54 64.26 -38.22
C GLU A 943 39.01 64.57 -37.88
N MET A 944 39.61 63.81 -36.96
CA MET A 944 41.03 63.95 -36.60
C MET A 944 41.96 63.54 -37.74
N ILE A 945 41.58 62.51 -38.52
CA ILE A 945 42.28 62.11 -39.75
C ILE A 945 42.22 63.23 -40.79
N ASP A 946 41.03 63.82 -41.01
CA ASP A 946 40.84 64.90 -41.98
C ASP A 946 41.56 66.20 -41.57
N ALA A 947 41.93 66.35 -40.29
CA ALA A 947 42.68 67.49 -39.74
C ALA A 947 44.19 67.24 -39.55
N GLU A 948 44.73 66.07 -39.95
CA GLU A 948 46.15 65.66 -39.80
C GLU A 948 46.73 65.80 -38.37
N LYS A 949 45.94 65.54 -37.32
CA LYS A 949 46.41 65.64 -35.93
C LYS A 949 47.08 64.34 -35.47
N ALA A 950 48.17 64.45 -34.68
CA ALA A 950 48.85 63.29 -34.05
C ALA A 950 47.89 62.53 -33.11
N ILE A 951 47.93 61.19 -33.14
CA ILE A 951 46.94 60.35 -32.45
C ILE A 951 47.65 59.39 -31.48
N LEU A 952 47.84 59.85 -30.25
CA LEU A 952 48.06 58.93 -29.12
C LEU A 952 46.70 58.40 -28.66
N THR A 953 46.37 57.19 -29.07
CA THR A 953 45.17 56.47 -28.59
C THR A 953 45.57 55.29 -27.75
N SER A 954 44.99 55.20 -26.55
CA SER A 954 45.05 54.01 -25.71
C SER A 954 44.23 52.89 -26.38
N ALA A 955 44.81 51.70 -26.48
CA ALA A 955 44.12 50.51 -26.97
C ALA A 955 42.97 50.11 -26.06
N LEU A 956 43.11 50.32 -24.74
CA LEU A 956 42.04 50.07 -23.77
C LEU A 956 40.84 51.02 -23.93
N ASP A 957 41.06 52.25 -24.40
CA ASP A 957 39.96 53.21 -24.67
C ASP A 957 39.12 52.78 -25.87
N VAL A 958 39.67 51.93 -26.73
CA VAL A 958 39.06 51.45 -27.97
C VAL A 958 38.42 50.08 -27.77
N ILE A 959 39.12 49.19 -27.08
CA ILE A 959 38.66 47.85 -26.75
C ILE A 959 37.78 47.96 -25.51
N GLU A 960 36.66 48.69 -25.62
CA GLU A 960 35.71 48.79 -24.51
C GLU A 960 35.04 47.43 -24.27
N LYS A 961 34.70 47.10 -23.01
CA LYS A 961 34.00 45.86 -22.70
C LYS A 961 32.64 45.79 -23.43
N PRO A 962 32.26 44.64 -23.99
CA PRO A 962 30.96 44.50 -24.65
C PRO A 962 29.86 44.36 -23.60
N ALA A 963 28.67 44.89 -23.87
CA ALA A 963 27.53 44.79 -22.94
C ALA A 963 27.18 43.31 -22.60
N ILE A 964 27.34 42.38 -23.54
CA ILE A 964 27.11 40.94 -23.29
C ILE A 964 28.11 40.30 -22.34
N SER A 965 29.27 40.94 -22.10
CA SER A 965 30.26 40.37 -21.18
C SER A 965 29.70 40.22 -19.78
N GLU A 966 28.73 41.04 -19.41
CA GLU A 966 28.00 40.99 -18.14
C GLU A 966 26.64 40.28 -18.26
N SER A 967 26.34 39.55 -19.35
CA SER A 967 25.01 38.95 -19.57
C SER A 967 24.70 37.80 -18.59
N SER A 968 23.45 37.76 -18.10
CA SER A 968 22.86 36.62 -17.38
C SER A 968 22.04 35.70 -18.29
N ILE A 969 21.99 35.95 -19.60
CA ILE A 969 21.25 35.09 -20.53
C ILE A 969 21.79 33.67 -20.40
N GLY A 970 20.92 32.70 -20.10
CA GLY A 970 21.27 31.29 -19.89
C GLY A 970 21.72 30.91 -18.47
N ILE A 971 21.79 31.87 -17.53
CA ILE A 971 21.81 31.58 -16.08
C ILE A 971 20.38 31.29 -15.66
N VAL A 972 20.13 30.10 -15.11
CA VAL A 972 18.81 29.65 -14.70
C VAL A 972 18.94 28.96 -13.35
N ALA A 973 17.95 29.14 -12.48
CA ALA A 973 17.90 28.39 -11.24
C ALA A 973 17.87 26.89 -11.56
N PRO A 974 18.77 26.04 -11.03
CA PRO A 974 18.73 24.61 -11.33
C PRO A 974 17.38 24.03 -10.91
N SER A 975 16.73 23.17 -11.69
CA SER A 975 15.56 22.41 -11.21
C SER A 975 15.95 21.62 -9.96
N CYS A 976 15.07 21.47 -8.97
CA CYS A 976 15.39 20.64 -7.80
C CYS A 976 14.42 19.44 -7.77
N PRO A 977 14.85 18.25 -8.22
CA PRO A 977 13.95 17.10 -8.38
C PRO A 977 13.57 16.45 -7.04
N ILE A 978 13.70 17.16 -5.92
CA ILE A 978 13.23 16.71 -4.60
C ILE A 978 11.86 17.29 -4.22
N GLU A 979 11.34 18.24 -5.01
CA GLU A 979 10.00 18.82 -4.89
C GLU A 979 8.95 17.89 -5.53
N ILE A 980 8.38 16.98 -4.73
CA ILE A 980 7.36 16.02 -5.17
C ILE A 980 6.04 16.19 -4.41
N SER A 981 4.94 15.73 -5.02
CA SER A 981 3.62 15.72 -4.40
C SER A 981 3.57 14.83 -3.16
N SER A 982 2.53 15.01 -2.34
CA SER A 982 2.17 13.98 -1.37
C SER A 982 1.90 12.66 -2.08
N SER A 983 2.49 11.58 -1.56
CA SER A 983 2.14 10.21 -1.95
C SER A 983 0.73 9.88 -1.51
N LEU A 984 0.07 9.00 -2.25
CA LEU A 984 -1.26 8.50 -1.89
C LEU A 984 -1.12 7.13 -1.21
N SER A 985 -1.84 6.95 -0.11
CA SER A 985 -1.87 5.65 0.59
C SER A 985 -2.52 4.60 -0.30
N ILE A 986 -1.77 3.57 -0.66
CA ILE A 986 -2.27 2.44 -1.44
C ILE A 986 -3.36 1.71 -0.65
N ASP A 987 -3.11 1.43 0.63
CA ASP A 987 -4.08 0.78 1.53
C ASP A 987 -5.40 1.54 1.61
N GLU A 988 -5.36 2.88 1.68
CA GLU A 988 -6.57 3.68 1.71
C GLU A 988 -7.34 3.62 0.38
N MET A 989 -6.62 3.65 -0.74
CA MET A 989 -7.20 3.64 -2.08
C MET A 989 -7.75 2.26 -2.44
N ALA A 990 -7.13 1.19 -1.95
CA ALA A 990 -7.68 -0.16 -2.00
C ALA A 990 -9.01 -0.23 -1.25
N LYS A 991 -9.06 0.22 0.00
CA LYS A 991 -10.32 0.29 0.79
C LYS A 991 -11.39 1.13 0.11
N SER A 992 -11.00 2.24 -0.52
CA SER A 992 -11.87 3.09 -1.34
C SER A 992 -12.49 2.28 -2.48
N ASP A 993 -11.68 1.68 -3.35
CA ASP A 993 -12.16 0.93 -4.51
C ASP A 993 -13.04 -0.27 -4.11
N MET A 994 -12.78 -0.88 -2.95
CA MET A 994 -13.63 -1.92 -2.37
C MET A 994 -15.04 -1.42 -2.04
N GLN A 995 -15.16 -0.20 -1.52
CA GLN A 995 -16.46 0.44 -1.29
C GLN A 995 -17.17 0.73 -2.63
N ALA A 996 -16.45 1.13 -3.69
CA ALA A 996 -17.02 1.38 -5.02
C ALA A 996 -17.66 0.13 -5.63
N ALA A 997 -17.01 -1.03 -5.49
CA ALA A 997 -17.51 -2.27 -6.07
C ALA A 997 -18.92 -2.64 -5.54
N SER A 998 -19.21 -2.28 -4.30
CA SER A 998 -20.54 -2.44 -3.70
C SER A 998 -21.56 -1.46 -4.29
N GLU A 999 -21.16 -0.21 -4.53
CA GLU A 999 -21.99 0.79 -5.24
C GLU A 999 -22.25 0.37 -6.70
N GLN A 1000 -21.31 -0.26 -7.41
CA GLN A 1000 -21.49 -0.71 -8.80
C GLN A 1000 -22.52 -1.84 -8.96
N ASN A 1001 -22.66 -2.69 -7.96
CA ASN A 1001 -23.56 -3.84 -7.98
C ASN A 1001 -24.82 -3.58 -7.13
N TRP A 1002 -25.25 -2.33 -6.97
CA TRP A 1002 -26.38 -1.94 -6.11
C TRP A 1002 -27.66 -2.72 -6.45
N PHE A 1003 -27.92 -2.99 -7.72
CA PHE A 1003 -29.10 -3.70 -8.21
C PHE A 1003 -29.15 -5.17 -7.76
N LYS A 1004 -27.99 -5.76 -7.41
CA LYS A 1004 -27.93 -7.11 -6.83
C LYS A 1004 -28.25 -7.13 -5.34
N ARG A 1005 -28.29 -5.96 -4.68
CA ARG A 1005 -28.47 -5.78 -3.23
C ARG A 1005 -29.89 -5.41 -2.83
N ILE A 1006 -30.75 -5.04 -3.78
CA ILE A 1006 -32.15 -4.74 -3.53
C ILE A 1006 -32.99 -6.02 -3.47
N HIS A 1007 -33.96 -6.03 -2.56
CA HIS A 1007 -34.85 -7.16 -2.34
C HIS A 1007 -36.28 -6.82 -2.70
N HIS A 1008 -36.81 -5.75 -2.10
CA HIS A 1008 -38.21 -5.36 -2.23
C HIS A 1008 -38.36 -3.85 -2.07
N LEU A 1009 -39.28 -3.24 -2.79
CA LEU A 1009 -39.69 -1.85 -2.64
C LEU A 1009 -41.17 -1.79 -2.23
N TYR A 1010 -41.48 -1.03 -1.20
CA TYR A 1010 -42.85 -0.75 -0.75
C TYR A 1010 -43.12 0.74 -0.80
N LEU A 1011 -44.29 1.12 -1.29
CA LEU A 1011 -44.76 2.49 -1.33
C LEU A 1011 -46.09 2.57 -0.60
N PHE A 1012 -46.20 3.50 0.35
CA PHE A 1012 -47.38 3.63 1.20
C PHE A 1012 -47.67 5.09 1.54
N VAL A 1013 -48.94 5.39 1.81
CA VAL A 1013 -49.41 6.71 2.24
C VAL A 1013 -49.41 6.83 3.77
N PRO A 1014 -49.49 8.06 4.33
CA PRO A 1014 -49.68 8.28 5.76
C PRO A 1014 -50.80 7.41 6.34
N GLY A 1015 -50.52 6.74 7.46
CA GLY A 1015 -51.42 5.73 8.03
C GLY A 1015 -51.10 4.29 7.62
N GLY A 1016 -50.04 4.08 6.83
CA GLY A 1016 -49.44 2.76 6.57
C GLY A 1016 -50.13 1.93 5.50
N LEU A 1017 -51.07 2.50 4.74
CA LEU A 1017 -51.73 1.81 3.62
C LEU A 1017 -50.76 1.65 2.45
N CYS A 1018 -50.40 0.40 2.14
CA CYS A 1018 -49.57 0.05 0.98
C CYS A 1018 -50.35 0.34 -0.31
N ILE A 1019 -49.78 1.19 -1.16
CA ILE A 1019 -50.36 1.55 -2.46
C ILE A 1019 -49.64 0.88 -3.64
N TYR A 1020 -48.40 0.44 -3.45
CA TYR A 1020 -47.64 -0.31 -4.45
C TYR A 1020 -46.48 -1.10 -3.79
N ASP A 1021 -46.17 -2.29 -4.30
CA ASP A 1021 -44.98 -3.04 -3.91
C ASP A 1021 -44.34 -3.79 -5.09
N TYR A 1022 -43.03 -4.01 -5.03
CA TYR A 1022 -42.27 -4.65 -6.10
C TYR A 1022 -41.11 -5.49 -5.55
N SER A 1023 -41.01 -6.75 -6.00
CA SER A 1023 -39.95 -7.67 -5.60
C SER A 1023 -38.89 -7.81 -6.70
N PHE A 1024 -37.62 -7.57 -6.36
CA PHE A 1024 -36.50 -7.59 -7.31
C PHE A 1024 -35.83 -8.96 -7.46
N LYS A 1025 -36.13 -9.94 -6.58
CA LYS A 1025 -35.55 -11.30 -6.63
C LYS A 1025 -36.62 -12.29 -7.11
N SER A 1026 -36.33 -13.07 -8.17
CA SER A 1026 -37.25 -14.10 -8.65
C SER A 1026 -37.52 -15.13 -7.56
N GLN A 1027 -38.80 -15.34 -7.22
CA GLN A 1027 -39.20 -16.26 -6.16
C GLN A 1027 -38.65 -17.68 -6.41
N ALA A 1028 -37.74 -18.13 -5.54
CA ALA A 1028 -37.61 -19.55 -5.28
C ALA A 1028 -38.85 -19.95 -4.46
N THR A 1029 -39.58 -20.92 -4.99
CA THR A 1029 -40.73 -21.59 -4.41
C THR A 1029 -40.46 -22.02 -2.96
N ASP A 1030 -41.12 -21.39 -1.98
CA ASP A 1030 -42.04 -22.04 -1.02
C ASP A 1030 -42.39 -21.15 0.20
N GLU A 1031 -43.70 -21.11 0.47
CA GLU A 1031 -44.46 -20.89 1.72
C GLU A 1031 -44.13 -19.71 2.68
N LYS A 1032 -45.14 -18.83 2.82
CA LYS A 1032 -45.31 -17.65 3.72
C LYS A 1032 -44.76 -16.31 3.21
N SER A 1033 -45.36 -15.76 2.16
CA SER A 1033 -45.24 -14.32 1.86
C SER A 1033 -46.01 -13.50 2.91
N ILE A 1034 -45.30 -12.64 3.65
CA ILE A 1034 -45.92 -11.67 4.58
C ILE A 1034 -46.71 -10.65 3.75
N SER A 1035 -47.90 -10.25 4.21
CA SER A 1035 -48.71 -9.26 3.47
C SER A 1035 -48.04 -7.88 3.46
N ALA A 1036 -48.01 -7.23 2.29
CA ALA A 1036 -47.41 -5.91 2.12
C ALA A 1036 -48.02 -4.87 3.10
N SER A 1037 -49.33 -4.92 3.33
CA SER A 1037 -50.03 -4.05 4.29
C SER A 1037 -49.57 -4.22 5.75
N LEU A 1038 -49.16 -5.44 6.15
CA LEU A 1038 -48.62 -5.66 7.49
C LEU A 1038 -47.23 -5.04 7.63
N VAL A 1039 -46.41 -5.15 6.58
CA VAL A 1039 -45.07 -4.55 6.53
C VAL A 1039 -45.16 -3.03 6.60
N THR A 1040 -45.95 -2.40 5.73
CA THR A 1040 -46.08 -0.93 5.67
C THR A 1040 -46.74 -0.36 6.92
N GLY A 1041 -47.78 -1.01 7.46
CA GLY A 1041 -48.40 -0.63 8.73
C GLY A 1041 -47.44 -0.74 9.91
N GLY A 1042 -46.60 -1.78 9.94
CA GLY A 1042 -45.54 -1.94 10.95
C GLY A 1042 -44.47 -0.85 10.87
N LEU A 1043 -43.99 -0.53 9.66
CA LEU A 1043 -42.98 0.52 9.44
C LEU A 1043 -43.49 1.92 9.84
N GLU A 1044 -44.76 2.23 9.58
CA GLU A 1044 -45.40 3.47 10.01
C GLU A 1044 -45.49 3.55 11.55
N GLY A 1045 -45.94 2.46 12.19
CA GLY A 1045 -46.01 2.38 13.66
C GLY A 1045 -44.64 2.56 14.33
N ILE A 1046 -43.59 1.92 13.80
CA ILE A 1046 -42.21 2.08 14.28
C ILE A 1046 -41.75 3.53 14.13
N SER A 1047 -42.04 4.16 12.98
CA SER A 1047 -41.67 5.54 12.71
C SER A 1047 -42.30 6.51 13.72
N HIS A 1048 -43.59 6.37 13.99
CA HIS A 1048 -44.30 7.17 15.01
C HIS A 1048 -43.75 6.94 16.41
N MET A 1049 -43.55 5.68 16.81
CA MET A 1049 -43.02 5.36 18.14
C MET A 1049 -41.64 5.99 18.37
N ILE A 1050 -40.73 5.94 17.40
CA ILE A 1050 -39.40 6.55 17.52
C ILE A 1050 -39.48 8.08 17.59
N GLN A 1051 -40.37 8.70 16.81
CA GLN A 1051 -40.59 10.16 16.86
C GLN A 1051 -41.10 10.60 18.24
N GLU A 1052 -42.07 9.87 18.80
CA GLU A 1052 -42.61 10.14 20.15
C GLU A 1052 -41.53 9.97 21.24
N LEU A 1053 -40.76 8.88 21.18
CA LEU A 1053 -39.71 8.58 22.16
C LEU A 1053 -38.56 9.60 22.12
N THR A 1054 -38.16 10.06 20.94
CA THR A 1054 -37.01 10.96 20.79
C THR A 1054 -37.35 12.44 20.97
N LYS A 1055 -38.64 12.81 20.99
CA LYS A 1055 -39.13 14.20 21.00
C LYS A 1055 -38.50 15.07 19.90
N LYS A 1056 -38.08 14.44 18.79
CA LYS A 1056 -37.52 15.13 17.62
C LYS A 1056 -38.49 14.96 16.46
N GLU A 1057 -38.75 16.03 15.74
CA GLU A 1057 -39.53 16.01 14.48
C GLU A 1057 -38.77 15.33 13.32
N THR A 1058 -37.57 14.79 13.58
CA THR A 1058 -36.75 14.15 12.55
C THR A 1058 -37.37 12.83 12.12
N LYS A 1059 -37.71 12.75 10.83
CA LYS A 1059 -38.23 11.56 10.15
C LYS A 1059 -37.22 10.40 10.17
N LEU A 1060 -37.71 9.19 10.42
CA LEU A 1060 -36.91 7.96 10.38
C LEU A 1060 -36.44 7.71 8.94
N ARG A 1061 -35.14 7.42 8.76
CA ARG A 1061 -34.53 7.22 7.43
C ARG A 1061 -33.97 5.83 7.20
N ILE A 1062 -33.74 5.09 8.29
CA ILE A 1062 -32.99 3.83 8.29
C ILE A 1062 -33.51 2.95 9.41
N LEU A 1063 -33.78 1.70 9.08
CA LEU A 1063 -33.84 0.61 10.04
C LEU A 1063 -32.82 -0.44 9.62
N GLU A 1064 -31.89 -0.76 10.52
CA GLU A 1064 -30.87 -1.78 10.29
C GLU A 1064 -31.13 -2.94 11.26
N GLN A 1065 -31.31 -4.13 10.69
CA GLN A 1065 -31.40 -5.38 11.44
C GLN A 1065 -30.50 -6.43 10.78
N GLU A 1066 -29.34 -6.66 11.40
CA GLU A 1066 -28.32 -7.62 10.96
C GLU A 1066 -27.84 -7.46 9.50
N ASP A 1067 -28.43 -8.22 8.56
CA ASP A 1067 -28.03 -8.29 7.14
C ASP A 1067 -29.05 -7.60 6.23
N ILE A 1068 -30.09 -7.00 6.80
CA ILE A 1068 -31.14 -6.30 6.08
C ILE A 1068 -31.15 -4.85 6.57
N THR A 1069 -31.06 -3.94 5.61
CA THR A 1069 -31.27 -2.50 5.79
C THR A 1069 -32.56 -2.10 5.09
N ILE A 1070 -33.45 -1.44 5.81
CA ILE A 1070 -34.63 -0.79 5.25
C ILE A 1070 -34.32 0.69 5.12
N LEU A 1071 -34.22 1.17 3.88
CA LEU A 1071 -34.05 2.57 3.55
C LEU A 1071 -35.43 3.22 3.42
N LEU A 1072 -35.69 4.24 4.23
CA LEU A 1072 -36.94 5.00 4.19
C LEU A 1072 -36.67 6.37 3.57
N GLU A 1073 -37.42 6.69 2.53
CA GLU A 1073 -37.49 8.04 1.96
C GLU A 1073 -38.93 8.53 2.02
N GLN A 1074 -39.12 9.70 2.65
CA GLN A 1074 -40.45 10.27 2.85
C GLN A 1074 -40.64 11.49 1.94
N GLY A 1075 -41.65 11.43 1.08
CA GLY A 1075 -42.16 12.55 0.30
C GLY A 1075 -43.12 13.44 1.13
N LYS A 1076 -43.92 14.23 0.42
CA LYS A 1076 -45.02 15.02 0.98
C LYS A 1076 -46.23 14.16 1.36
N ASN A 1077 -46.61 13.23 0.49
CA ASN A 1077 -47.84 12.44 0.57
C ASN A 1077 -47.59 10.92 0.58
N VAL A 1078 -46.35 10.48 0.35
CA VAL A 1078 -45.97 9.05 0.40
C VAL A 1078 -44.67 8.80 1.15
N THR A 1079 -44.51 7.58 1.62
CA THR A 1079 -43.24 7.03 2.11
C THR A 1079 -42.89 5.80 1.29
N CYS A 1080 -41.64 5.74 0.83
CA CYS A 1080 -41.10 4.56 0.16
C CYS A 1080 -40.09 3.86 1.07
N ALA A 1081 -40.23 2.56 1.22
CA ALA A 1081 -39.32 1.68 1.92
C ALA A 1081 -38.62 0.74 0.93
N LEU A 1082 -37.30 0.83 0.82
CA LEU A 1082 -36.49 -0.07 0.02
C LEU A 1082 -35.74 -1.03 0.94
N ILE A 1083 -36.02 -2.31 0.80
CA ILE A 1083 -35.31 -3.39 1.50
C ILE A 1083 -34.06 -3.75 0.69
N THR A 1084 -32.90 -3.64 1.33
CA THR A 1084 -31.58 -3.86 0.74
C THR A 1084 -30.66 -4.60 1.71
N GLU A 1085 -29.60 -5.22 1.21
CA GLU A 1085 -28.53 -5.82 2.03
C GLU A 1085 -27.67 -4.74 2.71
N GLU A 1086 -27.53 -3.56 2.10
CA GLU A 1086 -26.61 -2.50 2.54
C GLU A 1086 -27.18 -1.10 2.30
N ASN A 1087 -26.74 -0.15 3.13
CA ASN A 1087 -27.01 1.26 2.99
C ASN A 1087 -26.08 1.91 1.96
N LEU A 1088 -26.43 1.79 0.67
CA LEU A 1088 -25.65 2.37 -0.43
C LEU A 1088 -26.13 3.78 -0.81
N ALA A 1089 -25.20 4.65 -1.16
CA ALA A 1089 -25.51 6.02 -1.57
C ALA A 1089 -26.30 6.03 -2.89
N THR A 1090 -25.97 5.15 -3.84
CA THR A 1090 -26.69 5.02 -5.11
C THR A 1090 -28.16 4.65 -4.89
N LEU A 1091 -28.43 3.73 -3.96
CA LEU A 1091 -29.80 3.32 -3.62
C LEU A 1091 -30.60 4.46 -2.99
N ARG A 1092 -29.98 5.28 -2.13
CA ARG A 1092 -30.65 6.48 -1.58
C ARG A 1092 -31.01 7.49 -2.65
N THR A 1093 -30.08 7.76 -3.57
CA THR A 1093 -30.33 8.69 -4.67
C THR A 1093 -31.47 8.19 -5.56
N LYS A 1094 -31.46 6.91 -5.92
CA LYS A 1094 -32.53 6.27 -6.71
C LYS A 1094 -33.86 6.25 -5.98
N LEU A 1095 -33.86 5.96 -4.68
CA LEU A 1095 -35.06 5.99 -3.85
C LEU A 1095 -35.66 7.40 -3.76
N LYS A 1096 -34.82 8.41 -3.61
CA LYS A 1096 -35.23 9.81 -3.64
C LYS A 1096 -35.75 10.26 -4.99
N GLN A 1097 -35.08 9.86 -6.07
CA GLN A 1097 -35.55 10.09 -7.44
C GLN A 1097 -36.92 9.47 -7.65
N PHE A 1098 -37.10 8.20 -7.27
CA PHE A 1098 -38.36 7.48 -7.38
C PHE A 1098 -39.51 8.16 -6.62
N VAL A 1099 -39.29 8.54 -5.36
CA VAL A 1099 -40.31 9.27 -4.58
C VAL A 1099 -40.65 10.61 -5.22
N GLY A 1100 -39.65 11.34 -5.71
CA GLY A 1100 -39.84 12.62 -6.40
C GLY A 1100 -40.67 12.49 -7.67
N GLU A 1101 -40.29 11.58 -8.57
CA GLU A 1101 -41.00 11.34 -9.84
C GLU A 1101 -42.40 10.76 -9.62
N PHE A 1102 -42.58 9.92 -8.59
CA PHE A 1102 -43.90 9.40 -8.24
C PHE A 1102 -44.84 10.54 -7.77
N GLU A 1103 -44.38 11.40 -6.87
CA GLU A 1103 -45.20 12.52 -6.39
C GLU A 1103 -45.49 13.56 -7.48
N GLU A 1104 -44.57 13.78 -8.41
CA GLU A 1104 -44.76 14.69 -9.54
C GLU A 1104 -45.82 14.16 -10.52
N ASN A 1105 -45.79 12.85 -10.83
CA ASN A 1105 -46.71 12.25 -11.79
C ASN A 1105 -48.12 11.98 -11.24
N PHE A 1106 -48.25 11.76 -9.93
CA PHE A 1106 -49.53 11.42 -9.28
C PHE A 1106 -49.99 12.48 -8.26
N GLN A 1107 -49.52 13.72 -8.37
CA GLN A 1107 -49.79 14.77 -7.38
C GLN A 1107 -51.29 14.98 -7.14
N THR A 1108 -52.08 15.06 -8.21
CA THR A 1108 -53.51 15.38 -8.15
C THR A 1108 -54.31 14.25 -7.49
N GLU A 1109 -53.91 13.01 -7.75
CA GLU A 1109 -54.47 11.77 -7.25
C GLU A 1109 -54.13 11.58 -5.77
N LEU A 1110 -52.90 11.91 -5.37
CA LEU A 1110 -52.46 11.83 -3.97
C LEU A 1110 -53.13 12.88 -3.08
N GLU A 1111 -53.37 14.10 -3.58
CA GLU A 1111 -54.08 15.16 -2.84
C GLU A 1111 -55.56 14.84 -2.59
N LYS A 1112 -56.16 13.98 -3.43
CA LYS A 1112 -57.57 13.55 -3.35
C LYS A 1112 -57.70 12.03 -3.20
N PHE A 1113 -56.75 11.40 -2.54
CA PHE A 1113 -56.67 9.95 -2.49
C PHE A 1113 -57.88 9.35 -1.75
N ASP A 1114 -58.67 8.55 -2.46
CA ASP A 1114 -59.91 7.91 -1.97
C ASP A 1114 -59.71 6.42 -1.60
N GLY A 1115 -58.47 5.93 -1.69
CA GLY A 1115 -58.11 4.53 -1.45
C GLY A 1115 -58.07 3.65 -2.71
N ASN A 1116 -58.39 4.18 -3.89
CA ASN A 1116 -58.29 3.41 -5.14
C ASN A 1116 -56.83 3.28 -5.61
N ILE A 1117 -56.21 2.12 -5.36
CA ILE A 1117 -54.80 1.86 -5.72
C ILE A 1117 -54.58 1.53 -7.21
N ASN A 1118 -55.62 1.20 -7.97
CA ASN A 1118 -55.47 0.79 -9.38
C ASN A 1118 -54.93 1.90 -10.30
N ILE A 1119 -55.07 3.15 -9.85
CA ILE A 1119 -54.54 4.34 -10.54
C ILE A 1119 -53.01 4.35 -10.61
N PHE A 1120 -52.33 3.56 -9.77
CA PHE A 1120 -50.88 3.43 -9.71
C PHE A 1120 -50.33 2.25 -10.54
N SER A 1121 -51.11 1.70 -11.48
CA SER A 1121 -50.69 0.54 -12.30
C SER A 1121 -49.46 0.80 -13.18
N ASP A 1122 -49.22 2.05 -13.60
CA ASP A 1122 -48.05 2.45 -14.38
C ASP A 1122 -46.76 2.61 -13.55
N VAL A 1123 -46.82 2.51 -12.21
CA VAL A 1123 -45.65 2.63 -11.32
C VAL A 1123 -44.56 1.61 -11.64
N SER A 1124 -44.95 0.45 -12.15
CA SER A 1124 -44.02 -0.61 -12.58
C SER A 1124 -42.97 -0.13 -13.58
N LYS A 1125 -43.32 0.77 -14.50
CA LYS A 1125 -42.38 1.34 -15.49
C LYS A 1125 -41.30 2.19 -14.81
N PHE A 1126 -41.69 3.03 -13.85
CA PHE A 1126 -40.77 3.86 -13.08
C PHE A 1126 -39.81 3.03 -12.25
N VAL A 1127 -40.31 1.94 -11.65
CA VAL A 1127 -39.44 1.02 -10.90
C VAL A 1127 -38.41 0.38 -11.83
N GLN A 1128 -38.82 -0.06 -13.03
CA GLN A 1128 -37.88 -0.63 -14.00
C GLN A 1128 -36.85 0.40 -14.46
N GLU A 1129 -37.26 1.61 -14.84
CA GLU A 1129 -36.35 2.66 -15.30
C GLU A 1129 -35.34 3.11 -14.24
N ILE A 1130 -35.77 3.18 -12.98
CA ILE A 1130 -34.93 3.69 -11.89
C ILE A 1130 -34.11 2.57 -11.23
N PHE A 1131 -34.64 1.35 -11.12
CA PHE A 1131 -34.04 0.28 -10.32
C PHE A 1131 -33.60 -0.98 -11.10
N GLU A 1132 -33.78 -1.06 -12.42
CA GLU A 1132 -33.07 -2.05 -13.25
C GLU A 1132 -31.69 -1.51 -13.74
N PRO A 1133 -30.66 -2.37 -13.86
CA PRO A 1133 -29.28 -1.99 -14.21
C PRO A 1133 -29.05 -1.59 -15.67
#